data_AF-A0A2J0L0L2-F1
#
_entry.id   AF-A0A2J0L0L2-F1
#
_cell.length_a   1.000
_cell.length_b   1.000
_cell.length_c   1.000
_cell.angle_alpha   90.00
_cell.angle_beta   90.00
_cell.angle_gamma   90.00
#
_symmetry.space_group_name_H-M   'P 1'
#
loop_
_entity.id
_entity.type
_entity.pdbx_description
1 polymer ?
#
loop_
_entity_poly.entity_id
_entity_poly.type
_entity_poly.pdbx_seq_one_letter_code
_entity_poly.pdbx_strand_id
1 'polypeptide(L)'
;TYQTFFQLSKKIEEDPNVNKKKAARAIARFLALHPYNLAQKTEVMIEHFRQVTMKKIGGKAKAMVVTSSREHVVRYKHEFDTYLKEKGYHDIKALVAFSGVVLLDGVPPEYTEAGMNGFGERELPERFATAEYQILLVAEKYQTGYDEPLLHTMYVDKRLDGVKAVQTLSRLNRTCPGKEDTFVLDFVNRREDILAAFQPYYEQTQLTDTTDPNKLYDLKNKIDSFQIIRKPDIDAFCAVFFKNKELHTKREHAQLNALIDVAVERFKAIEKEEHREDFANTLGVFVRLYAFLAQIMPFQDIELEKFYAYSRFLLKKLPGRDPSDIYHLGDEVALEYYRLQKMAEGSIELQKDSGAGIKPVTEAGTKKDKEEYALLSEIIKLLNERFGTDFTEADKLFFDQIEEEMVMDEKLGVQAKTNTIDNFKYGFEDVFISKLVDRMDQNQDIFNKIMDDKAFAAVVKDYLLKRVYKRLSETEKEKSDLFFRDVISEGRYEDGYLPIYDLQAVATAFREQTTPKIKGWKPMPDGRRLNKDMFVAQVVGKSMEPTIPDGSYCIFRYDQGGSRNGKVVLVESRQVTDPETNQKFTIKRYRSEKEALDDDQWRHKKITLSPDNNTFKDIVLENVSGDDFRVVAEFICVI
;
A
#
# COMPACT_ATOMS: atom_id res chain seq x y z
N THR A 1 -5.31 -0.76 -10.57
CA THR A 1 -4.25 -0.71 -9.53
C THR A 1 -3.96 -2.12 -9.07
N TYR A 2 -2.68 -2.42 -8.88
CA TYR A 2 -2.24 -3.65 -8.22
C TYR A 2 -1.83 -3.32 -6.78
N GLN A 3 -2.03 -4.26 -5.87
CA GLN A 3 -1.51 -4.18 -4.51
C GLN A 3 -0.59 -5.36 -4.26
N THR A 4 0.51 -5.07 -3.59
CA THR A 4 1.52 -6.03 -3.20
C THR A 4 1.28 -6.46 -1.76
N PHE A 5 1.22 -7.77 -1.53
CA PHE A 5 1.18 -8.40 -0.22
C PHE A 5 2.48 -9.17 0.01
N PHE A 6 3.04 -9.09 1.22
CA PHE A 6 4.27 -9.79 1.59
C PHE A 6 4.27 -10.16 3.07
N GLN A 7 5.01 -11.21 3.42
CA GLN A 7 5.32 -11.57 4.80
C GLN A 7 6.83 -11.66 4.98
N LEU A 8 7.32 -10.97 5.99
CA LEU A 8 8.74 -10.91 6.35
C LEU A 8 9.04 -11.79 7.56
N SER A 9 10.20 -12.45 7.53
CA SER A 9 10.80 -13.05 8.72
C SER A 9 12.21 -12.56 8.98
N LYS A 10 12.63 -12.70 10.23
CA LYS A 10 13.94 -12.28 10.72
C LYS A 10 14.94 -13.40 10.45
N LYS A 11 16.06 -13.09 9.81
CA LYS A 11 17.09 -14.06 9.38
C LYS A 11 18.23 -14.23 10.40
N ILE A 12 18.37 -13.28 11.35
CA ILE A 12 19.40 -13.29 12.41
C ILE A 12 18.84 -13.66 13.79
N GLU A 13 19.59 -14.45 14.58
CA GLU A 13 19.20 -14.80 15.96
C GLU A 13 19.12 -13.56 16.86
N GLU A 14 20.06 -12.62 16.73
CA GLU A 14 20.11 -11.37 17.50
C GLU A 14 18.98 -10.40 17.11
N ASP A 15 18.29 -9.79 18.08
CA ASP A 15 17.20 -8.83 17.85
C ASP A 15 17.66 -7.39 18.11
N PRO A 16 18.30 -6.72 17.13
CA PRO A 16 18.90 -5.42 17.37
C PRO A 16 17.84 -4.34 17.54
N ASN A 17 18.11 -3.41 18.47
CA ASN A 17 17.28 -2.22 18.66
C ASN A 17 17.65 -1.17 17.61
N VAL A 18 16.77 -0.95 16.63
CA VAL A 18 17.04 -0.12 15.46
C VAL A 18 16.07 1.05 15.36
N ASN A 19 16.48 2.12 14.68
CA ASN A 19 15.62 3.28 14.47
C ASN A 19 14.42 2.89 13.58
N LYS A 20 13.19 3.01 14.10
CA LYS A 20 11.96 2.55 13.42
C LYS A 20 11.81 3.08 12.00
N LYS A 21 12.04 4.38 11.79
CA LYS A 21 11.85 5.04 10.49
C LYS A 21 12.92 4.63 9.47
N LYS A 22 14.18 4.48 9.91
CA LYS A 22 15.28 4.04 9.05
C LYS A 22 15.14 2.57 8.66
N ALA A 23 14.85 1.70 9.63
CA ALA A 23 14.64 0.27 9.40
C ALA A 23 13.44 0.00 8.48
N ALA A 24 12.28 0.64 8.73
CA ALA A 24 11.11 0.49 7.87
C ALA A 24 11.37 0.92 6.41
N ARG A 25 12.16 1.99 6.20
CA ARG A 25 12.56 2.43 4.84
C ARG A 25 13.50 1.44 4.17
N ALA A 26 14.46 0.90 4.91
CA ALA A 26 15.42 -0.05 4.36
C ALA A 26 14.76 -1.41 4.06
N ILE A 27 13.86 -1.89 4.92
CA ILE A 27 13.03 -3.09 4.67
C ILE A 27 12.12 -2.88 3.44
N ALA A 28 11.42 -1.74 3.35
CA ALA A 28 10.59 -1.44 2.19
C ALA A 28 11.41 -1.36 0.88
N ARG A 29 12.64 -0.85 0.95
CA ARG A 29 13.56 -0.82 -0.19
C ARG A 29 14.05 -2.22 -0.58
N PHE A 30 14.41 -3.06 0.40
CA PHE A 30 14.80 -4.45 0.17
C PHE A 30 13.69 -5.24 -0.52
N LEU A 31 12.45 -5.11 -0.02
CA LEU A 31 11.27 -5.70 -0.64
C LEU A 31 11.07 -5.21 -2.07
N ALA A 32 11.08 -3.90 -2.31
CA ALA A 32 10.84 -3.36 -3.65
C ALA A 32 11.89 -3.82 -4.68
N LEU A 33 13.14 -4.05 -4.25
CA LEU A 33 14.27 -4.46 -5.09
C LEU A 33 14.43 -5.98 -5.23
N HIS A 34 13.63 -6.79 -4.52
CA HIS A 34 13.77 -8.23 -4.54
C HIS A 34 13.58 -8.79 -5.96
N PRO A 35 14.47 -9.67 -6.48
CA PRO A 35 14.43 -10.16 -7.87
C PRO A 35 13.06 -10.69 -8.29
N TYR A 36 12.42 -11.48 -7.43
CA TYR A 36 11.07 -12.02 -7.67
C TYR A 36 10.02 -10.93 -7.94
N ASN A 37 10.10 -9.80 -7.22
CA ASN A 37 9.14 -8.71 -7.34
C ASN A 37 9.32 -7.96 -8.65
N LEU A 38 10.57 -7.79 -9.07
CA LEU A 38 10.91 -7.18 -10.35
C LEU A 38 10.52 -8.09 -11.51
N ALA A 39 10.74 -9.41 -11.40
CA ALA A 39 10.36 -10.40 -12.42
C ALA A 39 8.85 -10.40 -12.68
N GLN A 40 8.02 -10.55 -11.63
CA GLN A 40 6.57 -10.56 -11.78
C GLN A 40 6.02 -9.24 -12.34
N LYS A 41 6.53 -8.09 -11.87
CA LYS A 41 6.13 -6.79 -12.41
C LYS A 41 6.58 -6.63 -13.86
N THR A 42 7.76 -7.12 -14.22
CA THR A 42 8.30 -7.11 -15.59
C THR A 42 7.41 -7.92 -16.54
N GLU A 43 7.04 -9.14 -16.16
CA GLU A 43 6.11 -9.97 -16.90
C GLU A 43 4.79 -9.22 -17.16
N VAL A 44 4.15 -8.70 -16.09
CA VAL A 44 2.89 -7.95 -16.20
C VAL A 44 3.04 -6.74 -17.14
N MET A 45 4.13 -5.97 -17.01
CA MET A 45 4.36 -4.78 -17.83
C MET A 45 4.60 -5.12 -19.30
N ILE A 46 5.42 -6.14 -19.59
CA ILE A 46 5.78 -6.54 -20.96
C ILE A 46 4.57 -7.17 -21.65
N GLU A 47 3.88 -8.10 -21.00
CA GLU A 47 2.70 -8.75 -21.58
C GLU A 47 1.57 -7.74 -21.82
N HIS A 48 1.28 -6.87 -20.85
CA HIS A 48 0.31 -5.80 -21.04
C HIS A 48 0.74 -4.86 -22.18
N PHE A 49 2.03 -4.51 -22.26
CA PHE A 49 2.51 -3.64 -23.32
C PHE A 49 2.27 -4.28 -24.69
N ARG A 50 2.70 -5.53 -24.87
CA ARG A 50 2.63 -6.24 -26.15
C ARG A 50 1.20 -6.54 -26.59
N GLN A 51 0.36 -6.98 -25.66
CA GLN A 51 -1.00 -7.42 -25.98
C GLN A 51 -1.97 -6.25 -26.15
N VAL A 52 -1.78 -5.16 -25.41
CA VAL A 52 -2.71 -4.03 -25.34
C VAL A 52 -2.09 -2.74 -25.86
N THR A 53 -1.01 -2.26 -25.22
CA THR A 53 -0.48 -0.91 -25.50
C THR A 53 0.07 -0.79 -26.91
N MET A 54 0.86 -1.76 -27.38
CA MET A 54 1.58 -1.71 -28.64
C MET A 54 0.64 -1.54 -29.85
N LYS A 55 -0.60 -2.03 -29.76
CA LYS A 55 -1.62 -1.94 -30.82
C LYS A 55 -2.30 -0.57 -30.89
N LYS A 56 -2.14 0.28 -29.86
CA LYS A 56 -2.72 1.62 -29.79
C LYS A 56 -1.97 2.59 -30.71
N ILE A 57 -2.61 3.71 -31.06
CA ILE A 57 -2.04 4.75 -31.93
C ILE A 57 -1.53 4.14 -33.25
N GLY A 58 -2.31 3.21 -33.83
CA GLY A 58 -1.96 2.54 -35.08
C GLY A 58 -0.64 1.75 -35.04
N GLY A 59 -0.30 1.15 -33.89
CA GLY A 59 0.94 0.37 -33.73
C GLY A 59 2.15 1.16 -33.21
N LYS A 60 1.98 2.45 -32.87
CA LYS A 60 3.09 3.36 -32.54
C LYS A 60 3.15 3.75 -31.07
N ALA A 61 2.23 3.26 -30.25
CA ALA A 61 2.15 3.62 -28.85
C ALA A 61 3.40 3.20 -28.07
N LYS A 62 3.84 4.09 -27.18
CA LYS A 62 4.99 3.91 -26.29
C LYS A 62 4.56 3.87 -24.84
N ALA A 63 5.42 3.33 -23.99
CA ALA A 63 5.22 3.31 -22.56
C ALA A 63 6.40 3.86 -21.76
N MET A 64 6.11 4.32 -20.54
CA MET A 64 7.11 4.78 -19.58
C MET A 64 6.93 4.03 -18.27
N VAL A 65 8.02 3.54 -17.68
CA VAL A 65 8.04 2.93 -16.35
C VAL A 65 8.68 3.90 -15.37
N VAL A 66 7.90 4.37 -14.40
CA VAL A 66 8.33 5.31 -13.38
C VAL A 66 8.73 4.54 -12.13
N THR A 67 10.03 4.46 -11.86
CA THR A 67 10.61 3.67 -10.77
C THR A 67 10.98 4.54 -9.58
N SER A 68 11.09 3.91 -8.40
CA SER A 68 11.37 4.62 -7.16
C SER A 68 12.83 5.10 -7.00
N SER A 69 13.80 4.50 -7.71
CA SER A 69 15.21 4.88 -7.63
C SER A 69 16.00 4.57 -8.92
N ARG A 70 17.19 5.16 -9.05
CA ARG A 70 18.11 4.88 -10.17
C ARG A 70 18.56 3.41 -10.19
N GLU A 71 18.66 2.79 -9.02
CA GLU A 71 18.95 1.36 -8.88
C GLU A 71 17.83 0.49 -9.46
N HIS A 72 16.56 0.86 -9.21
CA HIS A 72 15.42 0.15 -9.81
C HIS A 72 15.46 0.23 -11.33
N VAL A 73 15.84 1.38 -11.91
CA VAL A 73 15.97 1.50 -13.38
C VAL A 73 16.95 0.47 -13.94
N VAL A 74 18.13 0.34 -13.31
CA VAL A 74 19.15 -0.61 -13.75
C VAL A 74 18.64 -2.05 -13.61
N ARG A 75 18.05 -2.41 -12.46
CA ARG A 75 17.53 -3.78 -12.24
C ARG A 75 16.36 -4.11 -13.17
N TYR A 76 15.41 -3.20 -13.36
CA TYR A 76 14.33 -3.39 -14.34
C TYR A 76 14.86 -3.53 -15.76
N LYS A 77 15.92 -2.78 -16.13
CA LYS A 77 16.50 -2.93 -17.47
C LYS A 77 17.05 -4.33 -17.69
N HIS A 78 17.78 -4.86 -16.72
CA HIS A 78 18.28 -6.24 -16.77
C HIS A 78 17.12 -7.25 -16.81
N GLU A 79 16.12 -7.08 -15.95
CA GLU A 79 14.98 -7.99 -15.91
C GLU A 79 14.17 -7.97 -17.22
N PHE A 80 13.94 -6.79 -17.79
CA PHE A 80 13.28 -6.65 -19.10
C PHE A 80 14.09 -7.34 -20.19
N ASP A 81 15.40 -7.12 -20.23
CA ASP A 81 16.26 -7.74 -21.25
C ASP A 81 16.29 -9.27 -21.13
N THR A 82 16.35 -9.79 -19.90
CA THR A 82 16.30 -11.23 -19.60
C THR A 82 14.96 -11.82 -20.05
N TYR A 83 13.84 -11.24 -19.59
CA TYR A 83 12.49 -11.72 -19.91
C TYR A 83 12.22 -11.70 -21.43
N LEU A 84 12.59 -10.61 -22.12
CA LEU A 84 12.44 -10.52 -23.57
C LEU A 84 13.27 -11.57 -24.31
N LYS A 85 14.48 -11.85 -23.84
CA LYS A 85 15.35 -12.88 -24.43
C LYS A 85 14.79 -14.29 -24.20
N GLU A 86 14.33 -14.59 -22.99
CA GLU A 86 13.77 -15.90 -22.63
C GLU A 86 12.49 -16.22 -23.40
N LYS A 87 11.60 -15.24 -23.56
CA LYS A 87 10.37 -15.39 -24.35
C LYS A 87 10.59 -15.25 -25.87
N GLY A 88 11.80 -14.91 -26.31
CA GLY A 88 12.13 -14.73 -27.73
C GLY A 88 11.44 -13.53 -28.38
N TYR A 89 11.17 -12.47 -27.61
CA TYR A 89 10.54 -11.25 -28.09
C TYR A 89 11.59 -10.27 -28.64
N HIS A 90 11.35 -9.80 -29.86
CA HIS A 90 12.26 -8.91 -30.60
C HIS A 90 11.59 -7.59 -31.04
N ASP A 91 10.29 -7.46 -30.76
CA ASP A 91 9.41 -6.34 -31.09
C ASP A 91 9.39 -5.24 -30.01
N ILE A 92 10.10 -5.45 -28.90
CA ILE A 92 10.18 -4.51 -27.78
C ILE A 92 11.65 -4.24 -27.46
N LYS A 93 12.03 -2.96 -27.42
CA LYS A 93 13.28 -2.52 -26.78
C LYS A 93 13.00 -1.45 -25.74
N ALA A 94 13.67 -1.58 -24.59
CA ALA A 94 13.61 -0.61 -23.51
C ALA A 94 14.85 0.28 -23.49
N LEU A 95 14.68 1.56 -23.13
CA LEU A 95 15.75 2.50 -22.80
C LEU A 95 15.71 2.85 -21.31
N VAL A 96 16.84 3.31 -20.78
CA VAL A 96 16.93 3.84 -19.41
C VAL A 96 17.19 5.34 -19.41
N ALA A 97 16.69 6.05 -18.41
CA ALA A 97 17.03 7.44 -18.16
C ALA A 97 17.26 7.73 -16.67
N PHE A 98 18.51 8.05 -16.33
CA PHE A 98 18.91 8.47 -14.99
C PHE A 98 20.23 9.24 -15.02
N SER A 99 20.43 10.14 -14.06
CA SER A 99 21.68 10.90 -13.96
C SER A 99 22.73 10.18 -13.12
N GLY A 100 23.98 10.28 -13.56
CA GLY A 100 25.16 9.85 -12.81
C GLY A 100 25.43 8.35 -12.91
N VAL A 101 26.28 7.88 -12.00
CA VAL A 101 26.70 6.47 -11.93
C VAL A 101 25.87 5.72 -10.89
N VAL A 102 25.53 4.47 -11.19
CA VAL A 102 24.87 3.53 -10.29
C VAL A 102 25.76 2.30 -10.11
N LEU A 103 25.95 1.88 -8.86
CA LEU A 103 26.54 0.60 -8.48
C LEU A 103 25.43 -0.24 -7.86
N LEU A 104 25.22 -1.47 -8.35
CA LEU A 104 24.28 -2.39 -7.73
C LEU A 104 24.92 -2.95 -6.46
N ASP A 105 24.22 -2.88 -5.33
CA ASP A 105 24.71 -3.36 -4.02
C ASP A 105 26.07 -2.79 -3.58
N GLY A 106 26.49 -1.66 -4.17
CA GLY A 106 27.80 -1.05 -3.93
C GLY A 106 28.97 -1.79 -4.60
N VAL A 107 28.69 -2.80 -5.44
CA VAL A 107 29.68 -3.64 -6.10
C VAL A 107 29.74 -3.29 -7.60
N PRO A 108 30.94 -3.23 -8.22
CA PRO A 108 31.09 -3.12 -9.66
C PRO A 108 30.39 -4.26 -10.42
N PRO A 109 29.96 -4.07 -11.68
CA PRO A 109 30.28 -2.94 -12.56
C PRO A 109 29.47 -1.67 -12.30
N GLU A 110 30.01 -0.53 -12.75
CA GLU A 110 29.32 0.76 -12.75
C GLU A 110 28.37 0.87 -13.95
N TYR A 111 27.15 1.33 -13.69
CA TYR A 111 26.11 1.55 -14.69
C TYR A 111 25.88 3.04 -14.91
N THR A 112 25.82 3.43 -16.18
CA THR A 112 25.49 4.79 -16.62
C THR A 112 24.41 4.74 -17.69
N GLU A 113 23.64 5.82 -17.82
CA GLU A 113 22.61 5.94 -18.87
C GLU A 113 23.20 5.67 -20.26
N ALA A 114 24.33 6.31 -20.57
CA ALA A 114 24.99 6.14 -21.86
C ALA A 114 25.55 4.72 -22.08
N GLY A 115 26.11 4.10 -21.03
CA GLY A 115 26.62 2.73 -21.11
C GLY A 115 25.53 1.70 -21.34
N MET A 116 24.36 1.88 -20.71
CA MET A 116 23.25 0.94 -20.85
C MET A 116 22.45 1.13 -22.15
N ASN A 117 22.32 2.37 -22.63
CA ASN A 117 21.63 2.65 -23.88
C ASN A 117 22.51 2.48 -25.13
N GLY A 118 23.84 2.59 -24.97
CA GLY A 118 24.81 2.53 -26.07
C GLY A 118 24.97 3.84 -26.85
N PHE A 119 24.38 4.95 -26.37
CA PHE A 119 24.46 6.28 -26.98
C PHE A 119 24.35 7.39 -25.92
N GLY A 120 24.69 8.63 -26.27
CA GLY A 120 24.76 9.72 -25.30
C GLY A 120 23.40 10.20 -24.77
N GLU A 121 23.35 10.74 -23.55
CA GLU A 121 22.12 11.25 -22.91
C GLU A 121 21.35 12.28 -23.76
N ARG A 122 22.06 13.05 -24.60
CA ARG A 122 21.46 14.05 -25.49
C ARG A 122 20.67 13.44 -26.65
N GLU A 123 21.01 12.23 -27.07
CA GLU A 123 20.36 11.54 -28.19
C GLU A 123 19.10 10.79 -27.74
N LEU A 124 18.91 10.54 -26.44
CA LEU A 124 17.81 9.73 -25.91
C LEU A 124 16.42 10.20 -26.35
N PRO A 125 16.07 11.50 -26.29
CA PRO A 125 14.81 12.02 -26.83
C PRO A 125 14.55 11.60 -28.29
N GLU A 126 15.54 11.80 -29.15
CA GLU A 126 15.42 11.54 -30.59
C GLU A 126 15.36 10.04 -30.88
N ARG A 127 16.17 9.25 -30.18
CA ARG A 127 16.16 7.78 -30.26
C ARG A 127 14.85 7.21 -29.77
N PHE A 128 14.34 7.68 -28.63
CA PHE A 128 13.09 7.20 -28.09
C PHE A 128 11.90 7.55 -28.98
N ALA A 129 11.94 8.65 -29.73
CA ALA A 129 10.89 8.98 -30.70
C ALA A 129 10.84 8.01 -31.90
N THR A 130 11.92 7.29 -32.20
CA THR A 130 11.96 6.32 -33.32
C THR A 130 11.11 5.07 -33.04
N ALA A 131 10.81 4.28 -34.07
CA ALA A 131 10.12 3.00 -33.92
C ALA A 131 11.00 1.88 -33.32
N GLU A 132 12.28 2.14 -33.06
CA GLU A 132 13.20 1.12 -32.53
C GLU A 132 12.96 0.82 -31.05
N TYR A 133 12.51 1.82 -30.27
CA TYR A 133 12.35 1.71 -28.83
C TYR A 133 10.91 1.95 -28.39
N GLN A 134 10.39 1.13 -27.50
CA GLN A 134 8.98 1.11 -27.12
C GLN A 134 8.76 1.58 -25.68
N ILE A 135 9.73 1.30 -24.80
CA ILE A 135 9.59 1.50 -23.36
C ILE A 135 10.74 2.36 -22.82
N LEU A 136 10.42 3.34 -21.97
CA LEU A 136 11.42 4.15 -21.28
C LEU A 136 11.34 3.95 -19.76
N LEU A 137 12.42 3.43 -19.17
CA LEU A 137 12.56 3.24 -17.73
C LEU A 137 13.18 4.49 -17.09
N VAL A 138 12.47 5.13 -16.16
CA VAL A 138 12.90 6.41 -15.55
C VAL A 138 12.87 6.35 -14.02
N ALA A 139 13.77 7.10 -13.37
CA ALA A 139 13.75 7.31 -11.91
C ALA A 139 13.19 8.69 -11.53
N GLU A 140 13.87 9.74 -11.98
CA GLU A 140 13.48 11.15 -11.78
C GLU A 140 13.57 11.98 -13.06
N LYS A 141 14.45 11.59 -13.99
CA LYS A 141 14.55 12.23 -15.31
C LYS A 141 13.24 12.10 -16.08
N TYR A 142 13.00 13.09 -16.95
CA TYR A 142 11.88 13.13 -17.88
C TYR A 142 10.47 13.10 -17.26
N GLN A 143 10.36 13.27 -15.93
CA GLN A 143 9.10 13.63 -15.25
C GLN A 143 8.74 15.11 -15.47
N THR A 144 9.74 15.95 -15.77
CA THR A 144 9.62 17.36 -16.13
C THR A 144 10.34 17.66 -17.45
N GLY A 145 9.70 18.41 -18.36
CA GLY A 145 10.36 18.99 -19.54
C GLY A 145 10.56 18.11 -20.78
N TYR A 146 10.26 16.81 -20.74
CA TYR A 146 10.25 15.94 -21.92
C TYR A 146 8.83 15.69 -22.42
N ASP A 147 8.70 15.63 -23.75
CA ASP A 147 7.42 15.56 -24.45
C ASP A 147 7.45 14.48 -25.52
N GLU A 148 6.64 13.43 -25.33
CA GLU A 148 6.49 12.32 -26.27
C GLU A 148 5.00 12.11 -26.55
N PRO A 149 4.46 12.63 -27.68
CA PRO A 149 3.04 12.49 -28.01
C PRO A 149 2.57 11.04 -28.14
N LEU A 150 3.46 10.12 -28.53
CA LEU A 150 3.14 8.69 -28.68
C LEU A 150 3.10 7.94 -27.33
N LEU A 151 3.40 8.61 -26.21
CA LEU A 151 3.34 8.01 -24.89
C LEU A 151 1.89 7.77 -24.47
N HIS A 152 1.45 6.52 -24.54
CA HIS A 152 0.08 6.10 -24.23
C HIS A 152 -0.06 5.51 -22.83
N THR A 153 0.93 4.72 -22.40
CA THR A 153 0.87 3.94 -21.16
C THR A 153 1.94 4.37 -20.18
N MET A 154 1.56 4.48 -18.90
CA MET A 154 2.52 4.66 -17.81
C MET A 154 2.39 3.53 -16.79
N TYR A 155 3.52 2.88 -16.51
CA TYR A 155 3.66 1.92 -15.41
C TYR A 155 4.29 2.64 -14.23
N VAL A 156 3.66 2.59 -13.06
CA VAL A 156 4.11 3.34 -11.88
C VAL A 156 4.51 2.39 -10.77
N ASP A 157 5.80 2.36 -10.47
CA ASP A 157 6.41 1.66 -9.34
C ASP A 157 7.13 2.66 -8.41
N LYS A 158 6.44 3.78 -8.16
CA LYS A 158 6.91 4.89 -7.32
C LYS A 158 5.73 5.48 -6.57
N ARG A 159 5.95 5.85 -5.31
CA ARG A 159 4.96 6.64 -4.56
C ARG A 159 4.80 8.01 -5.23
N LEU A 160 3.59 8.32 -5.66
CA LEU A 160 3.22 9.60 -6.26
C LEU A 160 2.20 10.30 -5.37
N ASP A 161 2.50 11.54 -4.98
CA ASP A 161 1.65 12.37 -4.14
C ASP A 161 1.63 13.83 -4.61
N GLY A 162 0.52 14.52 -4.31
CA GLY A 162 0.32 15.93 -4.60
C GLY A 162 0.72 16.34 -6.03
N VAL A 163 1.51 17.42 -6.13
CA VAL A 163 1.99 17.98 -7.42
C VAL A 163 2.77 16.96 -8.25
N LYS A 164 3.53 16.05 -7.62
CA LYS A 164 4.35 15.06 -8.34
C LYS A 164 3.48 14.08 -9.10
N ALA A 165 2.37 13.63 -8.50
CA ALA A 165 1.41 12.77 -9.18
C ALA A 165 0.86 13.44 -10.45
N VAL A 166 0.48 14.72 -10.34
CA VAL A 166 -0.03 15.50 -11.47
C VAL A 166 1.05 15.68 -12.54
N GLN A 167 2.26 16.09 -12.17
CA GLN A 167 3.37 16.30 -13.12
C GLN A 167 3.78 15.02 -13.87
N THR A 168 3.83 13.89 -13.15
CA THR A 168 4.21 12.60 -13.72
C THR A 168 3.10 12.05 -14.62
N LEU A 169 1.87 11.92 -14.13
CA LEU A 169 0.78 11.29 -14.89
C LEU A 169 0.26 12.20 -16.03
N SER A 170 0.32 13.53 -15.89
CA SER A 170 -0.08 14.46 -16.97
C SER A 170 0.80 14.35 -18.22
N ARG A 171 1.92 13.62 -18.18
CA ARG A 171 2.73 13.32 -19.37
C ARG A 171 1.95 12.53 -20.42
N LEU A 172 0.93 11.79 -20.00
CA LEU A 172 0.05 11.05 -20.89
C LEU A 172 -0.90 11.97 -21.69
N ASN A 173 -1.17 13.18 -21.21
CA ASN A 173 -2.20 14.07 -21.78
C ASN A 173 -1.80 14.76 -23.10
N ARG A 174 -0.65 14.41 -23.68
CA ARG A 174 -0.23 14.91 -24.98
C ARG A 174 -1.06 14.28 -26.08
N THR A 175 -1.75 15.12 -26.84
CA THR A 175 -2.66 14.69 -27.91
C THR A 175 -1.89 14.43 -29.20
N CYS A 176 -2.21 13.34 -29.88
CA CYS A 176 -1.76 13.07 -31.24
C CYS A 176 -2.84 12.29 -32.02
N PRO A 177 -2.82 12.29 -33.36
CA PRO A 177 -3.77 11.53 -34.15
C PRO A 177 -3.75 10.04 -33.81
N GLY A 178 -4.92 9.44 -33.58
CA GLY A 178 -5.06 8.02 -33.22
C GLY A 178 -4.88 7.72 -31.73
N LYS A 179 -4.68 8.74 -30.88
CA LYS A 179 -4.66 8.60 -29.43
C LYS A 179 -5.99 9.06 -28.85
N GLU A 180 -6.86 8.08 -28.59
CA GLU A 180 -8.22 8.29 -28.07
C GLU A 180 -8.30 8.14 -26.55
N ASP A 181 -7.36 7.38 -25.98
CA ASP A 181 -7.27 7.09 -24.56
C ASP A 181 -5.81 7.05 -24.06
N THR A 182 -5.66 6.89 -22.76
CA THR A 182 -4.38 6.71 -22.06
C THR A 182 -4.54 5.68 -20.96
N PHE A 183 -3.47 4.98 -20.59
CA PHE A 183 -3.53 3.94 -19.57
C PHE A 183 -2.47 4.14 -18.48
N VAL A 184 -2.87 3.93 -17.22
CA VAL A 184 -1.96 3.94 -16.08
C VAL A 184 -2.11 2.63 -15.32
N LEU A 185 -1.00 1.90 -15.18
CA LEU A 185 -0.92 0.72 -14.33
C LEU A 185 -0.01 1.05 -13.14
N ASP A 186 -0.64 1.17 -11.98
CA ASP A 186 0.03 1.57 -10.74
C ASP A 186 0.17 0.39 -9.78
N PHE A 187 1.40 0.14 -9.33
CA PHE A 187 1.79 -0.92 -8.39
C PHE A 187 1.90 -0.43 -6.94
N VAL A 188 1.83 0.89 -6.68
CA VAL A 188 2.20 1.48 -5.38
C VAL A 188 1.10 2.39 -4.80
N ASN A 189 0.39 3.13 -5.64
CA ASN A 189 -0.54 4.16 -5.19
C ASN A 189 -1.99 3.66 -5.21
N ARG A 190 -2.76 4.10 -4.21
CA ARG A 190 -4.20 3.87 -4.17
C ARG A 190 -4.89 4.88 -5.06
N ARG A 191 -5.98 4.46 -5.68
CA ARG A 191 -6.80 5.29 -6.57
C ARG A 191 -7.28 6.58 -5.90
N GLU A 192 -7.69 6.50 -4.63
CA GLU A 192 -8.14 7.63 -3.81
C GLU A 192 -7.04 8.68 -3.61
N ASP A 193 -5.79 8.24 -3.41
CA ASP A 193 -4.65 9.13 -3.20
C ASP A 193 -4.33 9.92 -4.47
N ILE A 194 -4.43 9.27 -5.64
CA ILE A 194 -4.26 9.91 -6.95
C ILE A 194 -5.42 10.86 -7.25
N LEU A 195 -6.66 10.46 -6.98
CA LEU A 195 -7.83 11.34 -7.11
C LEU A 195 -7.65 12.61 -6.27
N ALA A 196 -7.29 12.47 -4.99
CA ALA A 196 -7.05 13.59 -4.09
C ALA A 196 -5.91 14.50 -4.57
N ALA A 197 -4.91 13.96 -5.28
CA ALA A 197 -3.83 14.75 -5.86
C ALA A 197 -4.27 15.56 -7.09
N PHE A 198 -5.19 15.04 -7.90
CA PHE A 198 -5.70 15.69 -9.12
C PHE A 198 -6.86 16.65 -8.86
N GLN A 199 -7.69 16.35 -7.85
CA GLN A 199 -8.90 17.12 -7.51
C GLN A 199 -8.67 18.64 -7.35
N PRO A 200 -7.55 19.12 -6.74
CA PRO A 200 -7.30 20.55 -6.60
C PRO A 200 -7.00 21.27 -7.92
N TYR A 201 -6.67 20.56 -8.99
CA TYR A 201 -6.29 21.14 -10.27
C TYR A 201 -7.41 21.02 -11.32
N TYR A 202 -8.52 20.37 -10.97
CA TYR A 202 -9.70 20.27 -11.82
C TYR A 202 -10.54 21.55 -11.66
N GLU A 203 -10.87 22.20 -12.78
CA GLU A 203 -11.69 23.44 -12.86
C GLU A 203 -11.08 24.75 -12.29
N GLN A 204 -9.88 24.73 -11.68
CA GLN A 204 -9.20 25.97 -11.28
C GLN A 204 -8.61 26.72 -12.50
N THR A 205 -9.44 27.54 -13.15
CA THR A 205 -8.98 28.63 -14.05
C THR A 205 -8.74 29.94 -13.30
N GLN A 206 -8.72 29.91 -11.97
CA GLN A 206 -8.30 31.05 -11.16
C GLN A 206 -7.11 30.62 -10.33
N LEU A 207 -5.96 31.15 -10.73
CA LEU A 207 -4.71 31.12 -10.01
C LEU A 207 -4.89 31.92 -8.70
N THR A 208 -5.60 31.37 -7.72
CA THR A 208 -5.70 31.98 -6.40
C THR A 208 -4.52 31.51 -5.57
N ASP A 209 -3.62 32.47 -5.38
CA ASP A 209 -2.46 32.54 -4.48
C ASP A 209 -1.10 32.28 -5.15
N THR A 210 -0.50 33.39 -5.61
CA THR A 210 0.92 33.49 -5.90
C THR A 210 1.72 32.97 -4.72
N THR A 211 2.56 31.95 -4.93
CA THR A 211 3.60 31.59 -3.95
C THR A 211 4.44 32.84 -3.74
N ASP A 212 4.33 33.47 -2.57
CA ASP A 212 4.99 34.76 -2.30
C ASP A 212 6.51 34.62 -2.50
N PRO A 213 7.09 35.25 -3.54
CA PRO A 213 8.53 35.21 -3.80
C PRO A 213 9.34 35.76 -2.62
N ASN A 214 8.73 36.57 -1.73
CA ASN A 214 9.38 37.10 -0.54
C ASN A 214 9.85 36.01 0.43
N LYS A 215 9.24 34.81 0.42
CA LYS A 215 9.68 33.69 1.28
C LYS A 215 11.11 33.23 0.99
N LEU A 216 11.60 33.37 -0.25
CA LEU A 216 13.01 33.10 -0.57
C LEU A 216 13.93 34.12 0.09
N TYR A 217 13.52 35.39 0.11
CA TYR A 217 14.27 36.46 0.75
C TYR A 217 14.24 36.32 2.28
N ASP A 218 13.13 35.87 2.87
CA ASP A 218 13.06 35.58 4.31
C ASP A 218 14.01 34.45 4.72
N LEU A 219 14.01 33.35 3.96
CA LEU A 219 14.94 32.24 4.18
C LEU A 219 16.39 32.67 3.99
N LYS A 220 16.68 33.47 2.96
CA LYS A 220 18.02 34.01 2.72
C LYS A 220 18.46 34.91 3.87
N ASN A 221 17.62 35.83 4.33
CA ASN A 221 17.91 36.70 5.47
C ASN A 221 18.17 35.89 6.75
N LYS A 222 17.37 34.83 6.98
CA LYS A 222 17.61 33.90 8.08
C LYS A 222 18.96 33.19 7.93
N ILE A 223 19.31 32.70 6.74
CA ILE A 223 20.62 32.06 6.48
C ILE A 223 21.78 33.05 6.70
N ASP A 224 21.63 34.29 6.23
CA ASP A 224 22.63 35.35 6.38
C ASP A 224 22.83 35.70 7.88
N SER A 225 21.81 35.57 8.73
CA SER A 225 21.93 35.81 10.17
C SER A 225 22.92 34.88 10.89
N PHE A 226 23.19 33.68 10.33
CA PHE A 226 24.18 32.74 10.87
C PHE A 226 25.63 33.14 10.52
N GLN A 227 25.83 34.08 9.59
CA GLN A 227 27.15 34.61 9.19
C GLN A 227 28.15 33.55 8.66
N ILE A 228 27.63 32.40 8.22
CA ILE A 228 28.42 31.28 7.67
C ILE A 228 28.76 31.53 6.21
N ILE A 229 27.75 31.89 5.41
CA ILE A 229 27.89 32.22 4.00
C ILE A 229 28.15 33.72 3.89
N ARG A 230 29.22 34.12 3.21
CA ARG A 230 29.52 35.54 2.96
C ARG A 230 29.59 35.81 1.48
N LYS A 231 29.19 37.03 1.09
CA LYS A 231 29.17 37.49 -0.31
C LYS A 231 30.51 37.29 -1.05
N PRO A 232 31.69 37.60 -0.46
CA PRO A 232 32.97 37.35 -1.13
C PRO A 232 33.21 35.88 -1.48
N ASP A 233 32.74 34.94 -0.65
CA ASP A 233 32.92 33.50 -0.89
C ASP A 233 32.02 33.04 -2.05
N ILE A 234 30.79 33.56 -2.11
CA ILE A 234 29.85 33.31 -3.21
C ILE A 234 30.42 33.85 -4.52
N ASP A 235 30.86 35.10 -4.54
CA ASP A 235 31.38 35.72 -5.76
C ASP A 235 32.65 35.02 -6.26
N ALA A 236 33.57 34.66 -5.36
CA ALA A 236 34.77 33.89 -5.70
C ALA A 236 34.43 32.49 -6.25
N PHE A 237 33.45 31.80 -5.66
CA PHE A 237 32.97 30.52 -6.14
C PHE A 237 32.34 30.65 -7.53
N CYS A 238 31.43 31.60 -7.71
CA CYS A 238 30.71 31.81 -8.98
C CYS A 238 31.65 32.25 -10.11
N ALA A 239 32.69 33.04 -9.81
CA ALA A 239 33.71 33.44 -10.78
C ALA A 239 34.50 32.26 -11.36
N VAL A 240 34.59 31.14 -10.62
CA VAL A 240 35.20 29.89 -11.09
C VAL A 240 34.13 28.96 -11.69
N PHE A 241 32.99 28.81 -11.02
CA PHE A 241 31.91 27.90 -11.39
C PHE A 241 31.28 28.22 -12.74
N PHE A 242 31.13 29.50 -13.08
CA PHE A 242 30.51 29.94 -14.35
C PHE A 242 31.53 30.27 -15.46
N LYS A 243 32.83 30.05 -15.23
CA LYS A 243 33.90 30.49 -16.15
C LYS A 243 34.07 29.59 -17.38
N ASN A 244 33.62 28.34 -17.37
CA ASN A 244 33.78 27.43 -18.51
C ASN A 244 32.70 26.32 -18.56
N LYS A 245 32.05 26.14 -19.72
CA LYS A 245 30.90 25.22 -19.91
C LYS A 245 31.30 23.79 -20.32
N GLU A 246 32.57 23.54 -20.61
CA GLU A 246 33.08 22.22 -21.00
C GLU A 246 34.25 21.84 -20.09
N LEU A 247 33.97 20.93 -19.16
CA LEU A 247 34.93 20.25 -18.27
C LEU A 247 35.67 21.14 -17.24
N HIS A 248 35.22 21.12 -16.00
CA HIS A 248 36.05 21.56 -14.87
C HIS A 248 37.28 20.63 -14.76
N THR A 249 38.47 21.20 -14.88
CA THR A 249 39.73 20.48 -14.63
C THR A 249 39.83 20.07 -13.16
N LYS A 250 40.65 19.04 -12.84
CA LYS A 250 40.92 18.64 -11.45
C LYS A 250 41.35 19.83 -10.55
N ARG A 251 42.03 20.82 -11.14
CA ARG A 251 42.46 22.06 -10.48
C ARG A 251 41.28 22.96 -10.12
N GLU A 252 40.31 23.13 -11.01
CA GLU A 252 39.11 23.94 -10.76
C GLU A 252 38.18 23.26 -9.75
N HIS A 253 38.06 21.93 -9.79
CA HIS A 253 37.35 21.17 -8.76
C HIS A 253 37.98 21.34 -7.37
N ALA A 254 39.32 21.33 -7.27
CA ALA A 254 40.02 21.59 -6.02
C ALA A 254 39.78 23.04 -5.53
N GLN A 255 39.78 24.01 -6.45
CA GLN A 255 39.53 25.41 -6.13
C GLN A 255 38.10 25.66 -5.64
N LEU A 256 37.09 25.09 -6.31
CA LEU A 256 35.69 25.16 -5.88
C LEU A 256 35.51 24.51 -4.50
N ASN A 257 36.16 23.37 -4.27
CA ASN A 257 36.12 22.70 -2.96
C ASN A 257 36.70 23.58 -1.85
N ALA A 258 37.86 24.18 -2.08
CA ALA A 258 38.51 25.06 -1.12
C ALA A 258 37.65 26.29 -0.77
N LEU A 259 36.94 26.85 -1.75
CA LEU A 259 36.04 27.99 -1.55
C LEU A 259 34.79 27.61 -0.71
N ILE A 260 34.35 26.36 -0.78
CA ILE A 260 33.27 25.84 0.07
C ILE A 260 33.80 25.49 1.47
N ASP A 261 35.04 25.00 1.59
CA ASP A 261 35.66 24.65 2.88
C ASP A 261 35.69 25.82 3.86
N VAL A 262 35.86 27.05 3.36
CA VAL A 262 35.80 28.26 4.18
C VAL A 262 34.48 28.37 4.96
N ALA A 263 33.34 28.10 4.31
CA ALA A 263 32.04 28.12 4.96
C ALA A 263 31.81 26.87 5.83
N VAL A 264 32.37 25.72 5.46
CA VAL A 264 32.31 24.49 6.28
C VAL A 264 33.06 24.67 7.60
N GLU A 265 34.21 25.32 7.60
CA GLU A 265 34.97 25.61 8.83
C GLU A 265 34.22 26.59 9.73
N ARG A 266 33.56 27.62 9.17
CA ARG A 266 32.68 28.51 9.94
C ARG A 266 31.48 27.78 10.52
N PHE A 267 30.93 26.81 9.79
CA PHE A 267 29.85 25.95 10.29
C PHE A 267 30.30 25.05 11.44
N LYS A 268 31.48 24.42 11.32
CA LYS A 268 32.08 23.59 12.39
C LYS A 268 32.35 24.40 13.65
N ALA A 269 32.72 25.68 13.49
CA ALA A 269 32.99 26.60 14.60
C ALA A 269 31.74 27.03 15.40
N ILE A 270 30.52 26.66 14.97
CA ILE A 270 29.32 26.88 15.79
C ILE A 270 29.32 25.90 16.96
N GLU A 271 29.34 26.43 18.19
CA GLU A 271 29.38 25.62 19.42
C GLU A 271 28.05 24.93 19.74
N LYS A 272 26.92 25.59 19.44
CA LYS A 272 25.58 25.07 19.75
C LYS A 272 25.07 24.18 18.62
N GLU A 273 24.81 22.92 18.92
CA GLU A 273 24.28 21.94 17.96
C GLU A 273 22.94 22.40 17.35
N GLU A 274 22.07 23.00 18.15
CA GLU A 274 20.79 23.56 17.69
C GLU A 274 20.97 24.61 16.58
N HIS A 275 21.99 25.45 16.68
CA HIS A 275 22.28 26.48 15.67
C HIS A 275 22.89 25.87 14.39
N ARG A 276 23.67 24.78 14.52
CA ARG A 276 24.16 23.99 13.37
C ARG A 276 22.99 23.34 12.63
N GLU A 277 22.11 22.68 13.37
CA GLU A 277 20.92 22.04 12.81
C GLU A 277 20.00 23.07 12.13
N ASP A 278 19.71 24.21 12.79
CA ASP A 278 18.81 25.23 12.22
C ASP A 278 19.38 25.85 10.94
N PHE A 279 20.68 26.13 10.88
CA PHE A 279 21.33 26.59 9.65
C PHE A 279 21.22 25.55 8.53
N ALA A 280 21.58 24.29 8.79
CA ALA A 280 21.58 23.23 7.77
C ALA A 280 20.16 22.93 7.25
N ASN A 281 19.17 23.00 8.14
CA ASN A 281 17.76 22.84 7.79
C ASN A 281 17.25 24.02 6.96
N THR A 282 17.49 25.25 7.41
CA THR A 282 17.09 26.48 6.71
C THR A 282 17.72 26.53 5.31
N LEU A 283 19.02 26.20 5.20
CA LEU A 283 19.73 26.09 3.92
C LEU A 283 19.13 25.01 3.01
N GLY A 284 18.74 23.88 3.57
CA GLY A 284 18.05 22.80 2.85
C GLY A 284 16.66 23.20 2.33
N VAL A 285 15.89 23.95 3.12
CA VAL A 285 14.58 24.49 2.71
C VAL A 285 14.76 25.51 1.59
N PHE A 286 15.72 26.43 1.72
CA PHE A 286 16.04 27.41 0.68
C PHE A 286 16.39 26.75 -0.65
N VAL A 287 17.31 25.76 -0.66
CA VAL A 287 17.72 25.06 -1.89
C VAL A 287 16.53 24.35 -2.57
N ARG A 288 15.64 23.73 -1.80
CA ARG A 288 14.44 23.06 -2.35
C ARG A 288 13.43 24.07 -2.89
N LEU A 289 13.17 25.16 -2.16
CA LEU A 289 12.21 26.18 -2.56
C LEU A 289 12.68 26.92 -3.82
N TYR A 290 13.96 27.30 -3.88
CA TYR A 290 14.54 27.95 -5.05
C TYR A 290 14.48 27.04 -6.28
N ALA A 291 14.88 25.77 -6.13
CA ALA A 291 14.84 24.79 -7.22
C ALA A 291 13.42 24.52 -7.74
N PHE A 292 12.40 24.62 -6.88
CA PHE A 292 11.00 24.52 -7.26
C PHE A 292 10.53 25.76 -8.02
N LEU A 293 10.78 26.96 -7.49
CA LEU A 293 10.36 28.21 -8.12
C LEU A 293 11.06 28.47 -9.46
N ALA A 294 12.32 28.05 -9.61
CA ALA A 294 13.09 28.18 -10.85
C ALA A 294 12.49 27.34 -12.01
N GLN A 295 11.63 26.36 -11.70
CA GLN A 295 10.91 25.58 -12.71
C GLN A 295 9.61 26.26 -13.17
N ILE A 296 9.10 27.20 -12.37
CA ILE A 296 7.79 27.82 -12.56
C ILE A 296 7.94 29.24 -13.11
N MET A 297 9.01 29.94 -12.74
CA MET A 297 9.32 31.28 -13.22
C MET A 297 10.82 31.48 -13.46
N PRO A 298 11.22 32.23 -14.51
CA PRO A 298 12.61 32.63 -14.69
C PRO A 298 12.99 33.67 -13.63
N PHE A 299 14.02 33.38 -12.83
CA PHE A 299 14.56 34.34 -11.87
C PHE A 299 15.41 35.40 -12.58
N GLN A 300 15.09 36.68 -12.36
CA GLN A 300 15.87 37.82 -12.87
C GLN A 300 16.96 38.28 -11.88
N ASP A 301 16.94 37.77 -10.64
CA ASP A 301 17.88 38.12 -9.59
C ASP A 301 19.14 37.25 -9.67
N ILE A 302 20.19 37.82 -10.27
CA ILE A 302 21.51 37.19 -10.43
C ILE A 302 22.13 36.83 -9.07
N GLU A 303 21.91 37.63 -8.04
CA GLU A 303 22.51 37.41 -6.73
C GLU A 303 21.86 36.20 -6.03
N LEU A 304 20.55 36.03 -6.20
CA LEU A 304 19.82 34.88 -5.68
C LEU A 304 20.24 33.57 -6.40
N GLU A 305 20.48 33.62 -7.71
CA GLU A 305 20.99 32.49 -8.50
C GLU A 305 22.41 32.09 -8.09
N LYS A 306 23.30 33.07 -7.91
CA LYS A 306 24.65 32.83 -7.36
C LYS A 306 24.59 32.20 -5.97
N PHE A 307 23.73 32.73 -5.10
CA PHE A 307 23.55 32.23 -3.75
C PHE A 307 23.01 30.80 -3.74
N TYR A 308 22.06 30.46 -4.62
CA TYR A 308 21.57 29.10 -4.82
C TYR A 308 22.68 28.15 -5.30
N ALA A 309 23.46 28.55 -6.30
CA ALA A 309 24.56 27.76 -6.82
C ALA A 309 25.57 27.42 -5.72
N TYR A 310 26.00 28.40 -4.93
CA TYR A 310 26.90 28.20 -3.79
C TYR A 310 26.28 27.29 -2.71
N SER A 311 25.05 27.58 -2.30
CA SER A 311 24.31 26.88 -1.23
C SER A 311 24.14 25.39 -1.52
N ARG A 312 23.90 25.02 -2.78
CA ARG A 312 23.77 23.61 -3.19
C ARG A 312 25.03 22.78 -2.96
N PHE A 313 26.21 23.38 -3.14
CA PHE A 313 27.49 22.71 -2.92
C PHE A 313 27.86 22.69 -1.44
N LEU A 314 27.65 23.81 -0.74
CA LEU A 314 27.86 23.87 0.71
C LEU A 314 27.02 22.82 1.44
N LEU A 315 25.74 22.72 1.10
CA LEU A 315 24.80 21.77 1.72
C LEU A 315 25.24 20.30 1.60
N LYS A 316 25.99 19.94 0.54
CA LYS A 316 26.54 18.59 0.35
C LYS A 316 27.79 18.31 1.17
N LYS A 317 28.45 19.35 1.69
CA LYS A 317 29.75 19.27 2.37
C LYS A 317 29.67 19.52 3.88
N LEU A 318 28.49 19.86 4.40
CA LEU A 318 28.30 20.03 5.84
C LEU A 318 28.43 18.68 6.59
N PRO A 319 29.24 18.61 7.66
CA PRO A 319 29.37 17.41 8.49
C PRO A 319 28.04 17.12 9.23
N GLY A 320 27.67 15.85 9.35
CA GLY A 320 26.39 15.40 9.92
C GLY A 320 25.34 14.94 8.90
N ARG A 321 25.62 15.05 7.60
CA ARG A 321 24.91 14.32 6.55
C ARG A 321 25.83 13.26 5.97
N ASP A 322 26.04 12.19 6.74
CA ASP A 322 26.77 11.05 6.24
C ASP A 322 25.94 10.32 5.18
N PRO A 323 26.44 10.14 3.93
CA PRO A 323 25.81 9.24 2.97
C PRO A 323 25.84 7.78 3.43
N SER A 324 26.67 7.44 4.44
CA SER A 324 26.79 6.10 5.03
C SER A 324 25.64 5.73 5.97
N ASP A 325 24.65 6.62 6.17
CA ASP A 325 23.45 6.37 6.97
C ASP A 325 22.38 5.54 6.21
N ILE A 326 22.73 4.99 5.04
CA ILE A 326 21.95 3.94 4.37
C ILE A 326 22.19 2.65 5.14
N TYR A 327 21.27 2.33 6.05
CA TYR A 327 21.25 1.03 6.71
C TYR A 327 21.10 -0.07 5.65
N HIS A 328 22.13 -0.86 5.43
CA HIS A 328 22.13 -1.99 4.49
C HIS A 328 21.64 -3.25 5.21
N LEU A 329 20.35 -3.58 5.09
CA LEU A 329 19.77 -4.84 5.58
C LEU A 329 20.06 -6.00 4.63
N GLY A 330 21.33 -6.21 4.27
CA GLY A 330 21.72 -7.22 3.27
C GLY A 330 21.38 -8.65 3.67
N ASP A 331 21.42 -8.97 4.97
CA ASP A 331 21.34 -10.36 5.45
C ASP A 331 20.46 -10.60 6.69
N GLU A 332 19.76 -9.57 7.19
CA GLU A 332 19.06 -9.65 8.49
C GLU A 332 17.57 -10.01 8.38
N VAL A 333 16.98 -9.92 7.19
CA VAL A 333 15.54 -10.12 6.92
C VAL A 333 15.35 -10.99 5.68
N ALA A 334 14.42 -11.95 5.73
CA ALA A 334 14.03 -12.82 4.62
C ALA A 334 12.58 -12.54 4.20
N LEU A 335 12.29 -12.66 2.90
CA LEU A 335 10.95 -12.62 2.34
C LEU A 335 10.39 -14.05 2.35
N GLU A 336 9.38 -14.33 3.17
CA GLU A 336 8.75 -15.66 3.23
C GLU A 336 7.70 -15.84 2.13
N TYR A 337 6.89 -14.81 1.87
CA TYR A 337 5.77 -14.88 0.93
C TYR A 337 5.58 -13.56 0.17
N TYR A 338 5.18 -13.62 -1.10
CA TYR A 338 4.86 -12.46 -1.93
C TYR A 338 3.68 -12.73 -2.88
N ARG A 339 2.76 -11.77 -3.01
CA ARG A 339 1.64 -11.81 -3.96
C ARG A 339 1.38 -10.44 -4.56
N LEU A 340 1.25 -10.39 -5.89
CA LEU A 340 0.74 -9.22 -6.61
C LEU A 340 -0.74 -9.48 -6.99
N GLN A 341 -1.67 -8.65 -6.51
CA GLN A 341 -3.10 -8.81 -6.80
C GLN A 341 -3.68 -7.57 -7.47
N LYS A 342 -4.47 -7.78 -8.54
CA LYS A 342 -5.25 -6.72 -9.19
C LYS A 342 -6.40 -6.33 -8.27
N MET A 343 -6.37 -5.11 -7.73
CA MET A 343 -7.36 -4.63 -6.76
C MET A 343 -8.58 -4.00 -7.44
N ALA A 344 -8.35 -3.24 -8.51
CA ALA A 344 -9.42 -2.51 -9.19
C ALA A 344 -9.02 -2.10 -10.62
N GLU A 345 -10.02 -1.99 -11.49
CA GLU A 345 -9.94 -1.49 -12.87
C GLU A 345 -11.09 -0.49 -13.11
N GLY A 346 -10.82 0.65 -13.76
CA GLY A 346 -11.83 1.68 -14.06
C GLY A 346 -11.25 3.09 -14.21
N SER A 347 -12.05 4.07 -14.64
CA SER A 347 -11.66 5.48 -14.87
C SER A 347 -11.88 6.36 -13.65
N ILE A 348 -10.89 7.14 -13.21
CA ILE A 348 -11.06 8.10 -12.10
C ILE A 348 -11.91 9.27 -12.60
N GLU A 349 -13.12 9.41 -12.07
CA GLU A 349 -13.99 10.55 -12.35
C GLU A 349 -13.73 11.67 -11.34
N LEU A 350 -13.37 12.86 -11.85
CA LEU A 350 -13.15 14.05 -11.05
C LEU A 350 -14.50 14.70 -10.73
N GLN A 351 -14.73 15.05 -9.47
CA GLN A 351 -16.00 15.65 -9.03
C GLN A 351 -16.00 17.16 -9.30
N LYS A 352 -17.09 17.68 -9.87
CA LYS A 352 -17.35 19.13 -10.01
C LYS A 352 -17.76 19.73 -8.66
N ASP A 353 -17.36 20.98 -8.39
CA ASP A 353 -17.72 21.74 -7.17
C ASP A 353 -17.32 21.11 -5.82
N SER A 354 -16.24 20.32 -5.76
CA SER A 354 -15.79 19.68 -4.51
C SER A 354 -15.19 20.63 -3.46
N GLY A 355 -15.13 21.95 -3.74
CA GLY A 355 -14.55 22.94 -2.83
C GLY A 355 -13.06 22.73 -2.53
N ALA A 356 -12.39 21.86 -3.28
CA ALA A 356 -10.99 21.48 -3.09
C ALA A 356 -10.05 22.59 -3.62
N GLY A 357 -9.97 23.71 -2.89
CA GLY A 357 -8.94 24.72 -3.11
C GLY A 357 -7.54 24.18 -2.78
N ILE A 358 -6.53 24.57 -3.54
CA ILE A 358 -5.13 24.35 -3.13
C ILE A 358 -4.91 25.20 -1.88
N LYS A 359 -4.75 24.56 -0.72
CA LYS A 359 -4.40 25.30 0.50
C LYS A 359 -2.98 25.85 0.32
N PRO A 360 -2.73 27.15 0.55
CA PRO A 360 -1.38 27.66 0.59
C PRO A 360 -0.58 26.91 1.65
N VAL A 361 0.71 26.72 1.39
CA VAL A 361 1.65 26.10 2.34
C VAL A 361 1.59 26.89 3.64
N THR A 362 0.82 26.36 4.58
CA THR A 362 0.73 26.82 5.95
C THR A 362 1.84 26.13 6.73
N GLU A 363 2.46 26.92 7.60
CA GLU A 363 3.62 26.64 8.43
C GLU A 363 3.91 25.15 8.62
N ALA A 364 5.02 24.68 8.07
CA ALA A 364 5.63 23.44 8.51
C ALA A 364 6.16 23.69 9.94
N GLY A 365 5.31 23.44 10.93
CA GLY A 365 5.69 23.49 12.34
C GLY A 365 6.89 22.57 12.59
N THR A 366 7.99 23.17 13.04
CA THR A 366 9.20 22.49 13.51
C THR A 366 8.91 21.85 14.87
N LYS A 367 8.33 20.65 14.85
CA LYS A 367 8.45 19.71 15.96
C LYS A 367 9.09 18.43 15.44
N LYS A 368 10.31 18.15 15.90
CA LYS A 368 10.98 16.86 15.68
C LYS A 368 10.11 15.80 16.35
N ASP A 369 9.60 14.82 15.61
CA ASP A 369 9.19 13.56 16.22
C ASP A 369 10.43 13.00 16.93
N LYS A 370 10.29 12.56 18.19
CA LYS A 370 11.36 11.83 18.89
C LYS A 370 11.80 10.66 18.01
N GLU A 371 13.11 10.43 17.92
CA GLU A 371 13.63 9.20 17.30
C GLU A 371 13.22 8.02 18.16
N GLU A 372 12.25 7.25 17.67
CA GLU A 372 11.79 6.03 18.31
C GLU A 372 12.61 4.85 17.80
N TYR A 373 13.17 4.11 18.76
CA TYR A 373 13.85 2.85 18.53
C TYR A 373 12.91 1.70 18.93
N ALA A 374 12.97 0.60 18.19
CA ALA A 374 12.31 -0.64 18.54
C ALA A 374 13.12 -1.83 18.03
N LEU A 375 12.80 -3.00 18.57
CA LEU A 375 13.37 -4.26 18.13
C LEU A 375 12.99 -4.52 16.67
N LEU A 376 13.92 -5.10 15.90
CA LEU A 376 13.70 -5.45 14.50
C LEU A 376 12.49 -6.37 14.33
N SER A 377 12.30 -7.32 15.26
CA SER A 377 11.13 -8.21 15.31
C SER A 377 9.78 -7.46 15.44
N GLU A 378 9.71 -6.43 16.28
CA GLU A 378 8.52 -5.60 16.46
C GLU A 378 8.22 -4.75 15.22
N ILE A 379 9.27 -4.25 14.57
CA ILE A 379 9.15 -3.49 13.32
C ILE A 379 8.64 -4.40 12.20
N ILE A 380 9.15 -5.63 12.09
CA ILE A 380 8.68 -6.65 11.14
C ILE A 380 7.20 -6.99 11.40
N LYS A 381 6.82 -7.22 12.65
CA LYS A 381 5.42 -7.50 13.03
C LYS A 381 4.50 -6.35 12.65
N LEU A 382 4.88 -5.11 12.96
CA LEU A 382 4.11 -3.92 12.62
C LEU A 382 4.01 -3.69 11.10
N LEU A 383 5.05 -4.05 10.34
CA LEU A 383 5.01 -4.01 8.87
C LEU A 383 4.07 -5.09 8.32
N ASN A 384 4.15 -6.34 8.81
CA ASN A 384 3.23 -7.41 8.41
C ASN A 384 1.75 -7.03 8.72
N GLU A 385 1.47 -6.47 9.90
CA GLU A 385 0.14 -5.97 10.29
C GLU A 385 -0.34 -4.79 9.41
N ARG A 386 0.57 -3.91 8.98
CA ARG A 386 0.24 -2.71 8.19
C ARG A 386 0.09 -2.98 6.69
N PHE A 387 0.83 -3.96 6.16
CA PHE A 387 0.83 -4.30 4.73
C PHE A 387 -0.10 -5.48 4.38
N GLY A 388 -0.75 -6.08 5.38
CA GLY A 388 -1.89 -6.99 5.23
C GLY A 388 -1.47 -8.43 4.94
N THR A 389 -1.52 -9.29 5.96
CA THR A 389 -1.46 -10.76 5.79
C THR A 389 -2.86 -11.34 5.90
N ASP A 390 -3.73 -11.06 4.94
CA ASP A 390 -5.00 -11.80 4.79
C ASP A 390 -4.81 -12.91 3.76
N PHE A 391 -4.15 -14.00 4.17
CA PHE A 391 -4.08 -15.23 3.38
C PHE A 391 -5.44 -15.91 3.39
N THR A 392 -5.99 -16.18 2.20
CA THR A 392 -7.23 -16.96 2.06
C THR A 392 -6.92 -18.47 2.07
N GLU A 393 -7.90 -19.34 2.36
CA GLU A 393 -7.71 -20.80 2.28
C GLU A 393 -7.22 -21.27 0.91
N ALA A 394 -7.55 -20.55 -0.17
CA ALA A 394 -7.07 -20.85 -1.51
C ALA A 394 -5.57 -20.58 -1.67
N ASP A 395 -5.03 -19.59 -0.94
CA ASP A 395 -3.60 -19.27 -0.93
C ASP A 395 -2.81 -20.31 -0.14
N LYS A 396 -3.39 -20.80 0.97
CA LYS A 396 -2.82 -21.92 1.74
C LYS A 396 -2.76 -23.20 0.88
N LEU A 397 -3.84 -23.52 0.16
CA LEU A 397 -3.88 -24.68 -0.73
C LEU A 397 -2.85 -24.62 -1.87
N PHE A 398 -2.49 -23.43 -2.34
CA PHE A 398 -1.46 -23.24 -3.37
C PHE A 398 -0.06 -23.57 -2.84
N PHE A 399 0.27 -23.11 -1.63
CA PHE A 399 1.55 -23.40 -0.98
C PHE A 399 1.62 -24.85 -0.50
N ASP A 400 0.54 -25.40 0.05
CA ASP A 400 0.44 -26.81 0.45
C ASP A 400 0.72 -27.74 -0.75
N GLN A 401 0.28 -27.37 -1.96
CA GLN A 401 0.56 -28.14 -3.18
C GLN A 401 2.03 -28.07 -3.63
N ILE A 402 2.67 -26.90 -3.53
CA ILE A 402 4.09 -26.75 -3.84
C ILE A 402 4.94 -27.51 -2.82
N GLU A 403 4.57 -27.44 -1.54
CA GLU A 403 5.20 -28.22 -0.47
C GLU A 403 5.09 -29.72 -0.75
N GLU A 404 3.89 -30.21 -1.10
CA GLU A 404 3.67 -31.62 -1.44
C GLU A 404 4.53 -32.06 -2.64
N GLU A 405 4.60 -31.25 -3.70
CA GLU A 405 5.44 -31.53 -4.88
C GLU A 405 6.94 -31.53 -4.56
N MET A 406 7.39 -30.68 -3.62
CA MET A 406 8.78 -30.66 -3.15
C MET A 406 9.11 -31.83 -2.22
N VAL A 407 8.18 -32.24 -1.38
CA VAL A 407 8.32 -33.44 -0.52
C VAL A 407 8.42 -34.71 -1.37
N MET A 408 7.77 -34.73 -2.53
CA MET A 408 7.86 -35.82 -3.50
C MET A 408 9.15 -35.79 -4.35
N ASP A 409 9.99 -34.77 -4.25
CA ASP A 409 11.26 -34.69 -4.99
C ASP A 409 12.33 -35.60 -4.37
N GLU A 410 12.73 -36.64 -5.11
CA GLU A 410 13.68 -37.66 -4.63
C GLU A 410 15.05 -37.07 -4.28
N LYS A 411 15.51 -36.05 -5.01
CA LYS A 411 16.81 -35.41 -4.79
C LYS A 411 16.78 -34.59 -3.50
N LEU A 412 15.69 -33.86 -3.29
CA LEU A 412 15.45 -33.12 -2.06
C LEU A 412 15.33 -34.06 -0.85
N GLY A 413 14.61 -35.18 -0.99
CA GLY A 413 14.45 -36.20 0.05
C GLY A 413 15.75 -36.89 0.47
N VAL A 414 16.69 -37.10 -0.47
CA VAL A 414 18.03 -37.64 -0.16
C VAL A 414 18.88 -36.59 0.56
N GLN A 415 18.84 -35.33 0.12
CA GLN A 415 19.60 -34.25 0.74
C GLN A 415 19.12 -33.94 2.16
N ALA A 416 17.80 -33.97 2.40
CA ALA A 416 17.23 -33.77 3.74
C ALA A 416 17.71 -34.80 4.76
N LYS A 417 18.01 -36.04 4.32
CA LYS A 417 18.49 -37.12 5.19
C LYS A 417 19.99 -37.12 5.44
N THR A 418 20.76 -36.40 4.62
CA THR A 418 22.23 -36.47 4.59
C THR A 418 22.92 -35.16 4.93
N ASN A 419 22.21 -34.03 4.83
CA ASN A 419 22.75 -32.70 5.08
C ASN A 419 22.16 -32.05 6.34
N THR A 420 22.95 -31.19 6.98
CA THR A 420 22.44 -30.22 7.96
C THR A 420 21.53 -29.21 7.27
N ILE A 421 20.66 -28.56 8.02
CA ILE A 421 19.67 -27.62 7.45
C ILE A 421 20.34 -26.47 6.66
N ASP A 422 21.51 -26.01 7.09
CA ASP A 422 22.29 -24.98 6.40
C ASP A 422 22.80 -25.43 5.02
N ASN A 423 23.16 -26.70 4.87
CA ASN A 423 23.62 -27.27 3.61
C ASN A 423 22.45 -27.74 2.74
N PHE A 424 21.34 -28.16 3.36
CA PHE A 424 20.09 -28.50 2.69
C PHE A 424 19.50 -27.30 1.93
N LYS A 425 19.65 -26.10 2.49
CA LYS A 425 19.17 -24.84 1.91
C LYS A 425 19.55 -24.66 0.43
N TYR A 426 20.79 -24.95 0.05
CA TYR A 426 21.25 -24.73 -1.33
C TYR A 426 20.53 -25.63 -2.35
N GLY A 427 20.28 -26.89 -1.98
CA GLY A 427 19.52 -27.79 -2.83
C GLY A 427 18.01 -27.53 -2.81
N PHE A 428 17.50 -27.01 -1.69
CA PHE A 428 16.14 -26.54 -1.55
C PHE A 428 15.84 -25.33 -2.45
N GLU A 429 16.73 -24.33 -2.47
CA GLU A 429 16.53 -23.10 -3.26
C GLU A 429 16.34 -23.39 -4.75
N ASP A 430 17.18 -24.26 -5.32
CA ASP A 430 17.12 -24.65 -6.74
C ASP A 430 15.81 -25.38 -7.09
N VAL A 431 15.39 -26.33 -6.23
CA VAL A 431 14.15 -27.10 -6.42
C VAL A 431 12.92 -26.23 -6.20
N PHE A 432 12.94 -25.36 -5.19
CA PHE A 432 11.86 -24.43 -4.87
C PHE A 432 11.58 -23.50 -6.05
N ILE A 433 12.60 -22.85 -6.60
CA ILE A 433 12.45 -21.96 -7.75
C ILE A 433 11.95 -22.74 -8.98
N SER A 434 12.49 -23.94 -9.24
CA SER A 434 12.02 -24.78 -10.36
C SER A 434 10.55 -25.17 -10.22
N LYS A 435 10.12 -25.66 -9.05
CA LYS A 435 8.72 -26.08 -8.82
C LYS A 435 7.76 -24.90 -8.87
N LEU A 436 8.18 -23.74 -8.39
CA LEU A 436 7.40 -22.52 -8.44
C LEU A 436 7.23 -22.01 -9.88
N VAL A 437 8.28 -22.10 -10.71
CA VAL A 437 8.23 -21.78 -12.15
C VAL A 437 7.39 -22.80 -12.93
N ASP A 438 7.59 -24.10 -12.72
CA ASP A 438 6.81 -25.17 -13.36
C ASP A 438 5.30 -24.98 -13.11
N ARG A 439 4.94 -24.54 -11.90
CA ARG A 439 3.55 -24.25 -11.53
C ARG A 439 2.99 -23.01 -12.23
N MET A 440 3.81 -21.98 -12.42
CA MET A 440 3.44 -20.79 -13.19
C MET A 440 3.23 -21.14 -14.67
N ASP A 441 4.12 -21.95 -15.26
CA ASP A 441 4.02 -22.41 -16.65
C ASP A 441 2.78 -23.30 -16.87
N GLN A 442 2.47 -24.23 -15.95
CA GLN A 442 1.24 -25.04 -16.02
C GLN A 442 -0.03 -24.19 -16.00
N ASN A 443 -0.05 -23.13 -15.19
CA ASN A 443 -1.17 -22.18 -15.14
C ASN A 443 -1.28 -21.37 -16.44
N GLN A 444 -0.15 -21.00 -17.04
CA GLN A 444 -0.10 -20.27 -18.30
C GLN A 444 -0.51 -21.13 -19.50
N ASP A 445 -0.12 -22.42 -19.53
CA ASP A 445 -0.54 -23.36 -20.58
C ASP A 445 -2.05 -23.61 -20.57
N ILE A 446 -2.64 -23.81 -19.38
CA ILE A 446 -4.09 -23.96 -19.24
C ILE A 446 -4.80 -22.67 -19.66
N PHE A 447 -4.28 -21.51 -19.26
CA PHE A 447 -4.82 -20.22 -19.64
C PHE A 447 -4.78 -20.00 -21.17
N ASN A 448 -3.63 -20.22 -21.79
CA ASN A 448 -3.44 -20.12 -23.24
C ASN A 448 -4.37 -21.08 -23.98
N LYS A 449 -4.50 -22.32 -23.51
CA LYS A 449 -5.38 -23.33 -24.11
C LYS A 449 -6.86 -22.95 -24.01
N ILE A 450 -7.28 -22.29 -22.92
CA ILE A 450 -8.65 -21.77 -22.78
C ILE A 450 -8.89 -20.56 -23.70
N MET A 451 -7.87 -19.77 -24.01
CA MET A 451 -8.01 -18.56 -24.83
C MET A 451 -7.93 -18.87 -26.34
N ASP A 452 -7.06 -19.78 -26.74
CA ASP A 452 -6.75 -20.06 -28.14
C ASP A 452 -7.59 -21.20 -28.74
N ASP A 453 -7.97 -22.21 -27.94
CA ASP A 453 -8.80 -23.33 -28.38
C ASP A 453 -10.26 -23.13 -27.97
N LYS A 454 -11.09 -22.68 -28.92
CA LYS A 454 -12.52 -22.43 -28.71
C LYS A 454 -13.30 -23.68 -28.31
N ALA A 455 -12.88 -24.88 -28.75
CA ALA A 455 -13.56 -26.12 -28.40
C ALA A 455 -13.22 -26.52 -26.96
N PHE A 456 -11.95 -26.41 -26.56
CA PHE A 456 -11.52 -26.62 -25.18
C PHE A 456 -12.16 -25.59 -24.23
N ALA A 457 -12.18 -24.32 -24.62
CA ALA A 457 -12.84 -23.24 -23.88
C ALA A 457 -14.33 -23.52 -23.64
N ALA A 458 -15.03 -24.07 -24.65
CA ALA A 458 -16.44 -24.43 -24.53
C ALA A 458 -16.66 -25.58 -23.53
N VAL A 459 -15.79 -26.60 -23.54
CA VAL A 459 -15.83 -27.72 -22.59
C VAL A 459 -15.56 -27.25 -21.16
N VAL A 460 -14.54 -26.42 -20.95
CA VAL A 460 -14.21 -25.85 -19.64
C VAL A 460 -15.34 -24.93 -19.16
N LYS A 461 -15.93 -24.12 -20.04
CA LYS A 461 -17.09 -23.26 -19.73
C LYS A 461 -18.31 -24.08 -19.32
N ASP A 462 -18.65 -25.15 -20.03
CA ASP A 462 -19.80 -26.00 -19.68
C ASP A 462 -19.56 -26.76 -18.36
N TYR A 463 -18.34 -27.26 -18.15
CA TYR A 463 -17.94 -27.89 -16.89
C TYR A 463 -18.02 -26.92 -15.71
N LEU A 464 -17.46 -25.71 -15.86
CA LEU A 464 -17.52 -24.67 -14.82
C LEU A 464 -18.95 -24.16 -14.64
N LEU A 465 -19.74 -23.99 -15.70
CA LEU A 465 -21.14 -23.56 -15.61
C LEU A 465 -21.95 -24.54 -14.76
N LYS A 466 -21.85 -25.85 -15.03
CA LYS A 466 -22.55 -26.87 -14.25
C LYS A 466 -22.08 -26.89 -12.80
N ARG A 467 -20.77 -26.76 -12.57
CA ARG A 467 -20.18 -26.83 -11.23
C ARG A 467 -20.40 -25.56 -10.39
N VAL A 468 -20.35 -24.39 -11.02
CA VAL A 468 -20.67 -23.09 -10.41
C VAL A 468 -22.17 -23.00 -10.17
N TYR A 469 -23.02 -23.40 -11.12
CA TYR A 469 -24.47 -23.47 -10.91
C TYR A 469 -24.82 -24.43 -9.77
N LYS A 470 -24.19 -25.60 -9.72
CA LYS A 470 -24.36 -26.57 -8.62
C LYS A 470 -23.91 -25.97 -7.29
N ARG A 471 -22.71 -25.38 -7.19
CA ARG A 471 -22.22 -24.72 -5.97
C ARG A 471 -23.05 -23.51 -5.53
N LEU A 472 -23.52 -22.69 -6.48
CA LEU A 472 -24.36 -21.52 -6.21
C LEU A 472 -25.79 -21.90 -5.82
N SER A 473 -26.31 -23.00 -6.38
CA SER A 473 -27.60 -23.57 -5.96
C SER A 473 -27.49 -24.40 -4.67
N GLU A 474 -26.28 -24.85 -4.32
CA GLU A 474 -25.96 -25.52 -3.06
C GLU A 474 -25.64 -24.53 -1.93
N THR A 475 -25.37 -23.25 -2.18
CA THR A 475 -24.82 -22.35 -1.12
C THR A 475 -25.80 -22.06 0.03
N GLU A 476 -27.12 -22.17 -0.18
CA GLU A 476 -28.10 -22.11 0.92
C GLU A 476 -28.23 -23.43 1.70
N LYS A 477 -27.84 -24.57 1.09
CA LYS A 477 -27.89 -25.90 1.72
C LYS A 477 -26.56 -26.34 2.34
N GLU A 478 -25.41 -26.07 1.70
CA GLU A 478 -24.09 -26.51 2.15
C GLU A 478 -23.49 -25.66 3.29
N LYS A 479 -23.78 -24.34 3.37
CA LYS A 479 -23.38 -23.53 4.54
C LYS A 479 -24.16 -23.92 5.80
N SER A 480 -25.42 -24.31 5.61
CA SER A 480 -26.22 -24.98 6.63
C SER A 480 -25.56 -26.32 7.01
N ASP A 481 -25.27 -27.19 6.05
CA ASP A 481 -24.75 -28.53 6.33
C ASP A 481 -23.35 -28.56 6.98
N LEU A 482 -22.45 -27.61 6.67
CA LEU A 482 -21.14 -27.50 7.33
C LEU A 482 -21.23 -27.05 8.79
N PHE A 483 -22.09 -26.07 9.08
CA PHE A 483 -22.31 -25.63 10.46
C PHE A 483 -22.93 -26.75 11.31
N PHE A 484 -23.86 -27.50 10.74
CA PHE A 484 -24.56 -28.60 11.41
C PHE A 484 -23.80 -29.95 11.40
N ARG A 485 -22.62 -30.05 10.76
CA ARG A 485 -21.90 -31.33 10.54
C ARG A 485 -21.53 -32.07 11.83
N ASP A 486 -21.22 -31.34 12.87
CA ASP A 486 -20.79 -31.79 14.21
C ASP A 486 -21.85 -31.45 15.29
N VAL A 487 -23.05 -31.03 14.86
CA VAL A 487 -24.16 -30.76 15.77
C VAL A 487 -24.77 -32.07 16.22
N ILE A 488 -24.81 -32.28 17.52
CA ILE A 488 -25.35 -33.49 18.16
C ILE A 488 -26.73 -33.22 18.76
N SER A 489 -27.52 -34.27 18.94
CA SER A 489 -28.88 -34.15 19.50
C SER A 489 -28.89 -33.79 20.99
N GLU A 490 -27.89 -34.24 21.75
CA GLU A 490 -27.74 -33.99 23.18
C GLU A 490 -26.28 -33.68 23.52
N GLY A 491 -26.03 -32.58 24.22
CA GLY A 491 -24.70 -32.16 24.66
C GLY A 491 -24.75 -31.52 26.05
N ARG A 492 -23.57 -31.30 26.65
CA ARG A 492 -23.44 -30.66 27.97
C ARG A 492 -22.43 -29.52 27.90
N TYR A 493 -22.67 -28.49 28.70
CA TYR A 493 -21.78 -27.33 28.81
C TYR A 493 -20.39 -27.72 29.30
N GLU A 494 -20.33 -28.67 30.24
CA GLU A 494 -19.09 -29.21 30.81
C GLU A 494 -18.20 -29.90 29.76
N ASP A 495 -18.83 -30.41 28.70
CA ASP A 495 -18.16 -31.10 27.60
C ASP A 495 -17.79 -30.14 26.44
N GLY A 496 -17.97 -28.83 26.61
CA GLY A 496 -17.60 -27.83 25.60
C GLY A 496 -18.67 -27.51 24.56
N TYR A 497 -19.93 -27.90 24.79
CA TYR A 497 -21.03 -27.69 23.85
C TYR A 497 -21.93 -26.52 24.26
N LEU A 498 -22.47 -25.81 23.26
CA LEU A 498 -23.56 -24.85 23.46
C LEU A 498 -24.83 -25.30 22.71
N PRO A 499 -26.02 -25.08 23.30
CA PRO A 499 -27.27 -25.35 22.61
C PRO A 499 -27.49 -24.31 21.50
N ILE A 500 -27.98 -24.79 20.35
CA ILE A 500 -28.45 -23.96 19.25
C ILE A 500 -29.95 -23.75 19.41
N TYR A 501 -30.37 -22.50 19.46
CA TYR A 501 -31.77 -22.12 19.50
C TYR A 501 -32.19 -21.37 18.24
N ASP A 502 -33.49 -21.36 18.00
CA ASP A 502 -34.10 -20.36 17.14
C ASP A 502 -34.20 -19.02 17.88
N LEU A 503 -33.75 -17.93 17.25
CA LEU A 503 -33.72 -16.61 17.88
C LEU A 503 -35.11 -16.13 18.30
N GLN A 504 -36.15 -16.45 17.51
CA GLN A 504 -37.53 -16.18 17.88
C GLN A 504 -37.94 -17.01 19.09
N ALA A 505 -37.61 -18.30 19.11
CA ALA A 505 -37.93 -19.17 20.23
C ALA A 505 -37.28 -18.69 21.53
N VAL A 506 -36.05 -18.18 21.49
CA VAL A 506 -35.38 -17.60 22.68
C VAL A 506 -36.11 -16.36 23.18
N ALA A 507 -36.45 -15.44 22.27
CA ALA A 507 -37.19 -14.23 22.63
C ALA A 507 -38.55 -14.58 23.27
N THR A 508 -39.29 -15.54 22.71
CA THR A 508 -40.61 -15.93 23.22
C THR A 508 -40.56 -16.81 24.48
N ALA A 509 -39.62 -17.73 24.58
CA ALA A 509 -39.56 -18.68 25.70
C ALA A 509 -39.18 -17.98 27.01
N PHE A 510 -38.37 -16.93 26.96
CA PHE A 510 -38.04 -16.10 28.12
C PHE A 510 -39.25 -15.31 28.66
N ARG A 511 -40.25 -15.05 27.81
CA ARG A 511 -41.54 -14.43 28.20
C ARG A 511 -42.49 -15.45 28.80
N GLU A 512 -42.58 -16.64 28.20
CA GLU A 512 -43.46 -17.72 28.67
C GLU A 512 -42.87 -18.52 29.83
N GLN A 513 -41.63 -18.19 30.25
CA GLN A 513 -40.84 -18.96 31.23
C GLN A 513 -40.72 -20.45 30.85
N THR A 514 -40.66 -20.70 29.55
CA THR A 514 -40.46 -22.04 28.98
C THR A 514 -39.01 -22.17 28.53
N THR A 515 -38.53 -23.41 28.38
CA THR A 515 -37.23 -23.65 27.76
C THR A 515 -37.38 -23.53 26.24
N PRO A 516 -36.57 -22.70 25.56
CA PRO A 516 -36.63 -22.62 24.10
C PRO A 516 -36.33 -23.97 23.47
N LYS A 517 -36.99 -24.27 22.35
CA LYS A 517 -36.78 -25.54 21.64
C LYS A 517 -35.35 -25.60 21.11
N ILE A 518 -34.60 -26.61 21.54
CA ILE A 518 -33.22 -26.86 21.10
C ILE A 518 -33.25 -27.43 19.68
N LYS A 519 -32.47 -26.85 18.76
CA LYS A 519 -32.23 -27.38 17.40
C LYS A 519 -31.09 -28.42 17.38
N GLY A 520 -30.14 -28.30 18.29
CA GLY A 520 -29.05 -29.24 18.53
C GLY A 520 -27.99 -28.63 19.44
N TRP A 521 -26.90 -29.35 19.67
CA TRP A 521 -25.75 -28.89 20.46
C TRP A 521 -24.51 -28.83 19.59
N LYS A 522 -23.81 -27.70 19.58
CA LYS A 522 -22.62 -27.45 18.77
C LYS A 522 -21.37 -27.46 19.67
N PRO A 523 -20.30 -28.21 19.32
CA PRO A 523 -19.03 -28.11 20.03
C PRO A 523 -18.39 -26.75 19.73
N MET A 524 -17.87 -26.09 20.77
CA MET A 524 -17.20 -24.80 20.61
C MET A 524 -15.69 -25.03 20.42
N PRO A 525 -15.08 -24.51 19.33
CA PRO A 525 -13.67 -24.76 19.02
C PRO A 525 -12.69 -24.05 19.98
N ASP A 526 -13.15 -23.04 20.71
CA ASP A 526 -12.31 -22.19 21.54
C ASP A 526 -12.27 -22.69 22.99
N GLY A 527 -11.09 -22.67 23.63
CA GLY A 527 -10.88 -22.98 25.06
C GLY A 527 -11.52 -21.98 26.05
N ARG A 528 -12.58 -21.29 25.63
CA ARG A 528 -13.36 -20.31 26.40
C ARG A 528 -14.19 -21.02 27.47
N ARG A 529 -14.32 -20.37 28.64
CA ARG A 529 -15.19 -20.87 29.71
C ARG A 529 -16.65 -20.72 29.31
N LEU A 530 -17.26 -21.82 28.87
CA LEU A 530 -18.69 -21.91 28.61
C LEU A 530 -19.47 -22.02 29.92
N ASN A 531 -20.69 -21.51 29.94
CA ASN A 531 -21.60 -21.65 31.06
C ASN A 531 -23.05 -21.71 30.58
N LYS A 532 -23.96 -22.03 31.50
CA LYS A 532 -25.39 -22.27 31.23
C LYS A 532 -26.15 -21.04 30.73
N ASP A 533 -25.55 -19.87 30.83
CA ASP A 533 -26.15 -18.62 30.35
C ASP A 533 -25.84 -18.37 28.86
N MET A 534 -25.03 -19.22 28.21
CA MET A 534 -24.61 -19.02 26.83
C MET A 534 -25.36 -19.93 25.86
N PHE A 535 -25.61 -19.43 24.66
CA PHE A 535 -26.25 -20.20 23.59
C PHE A 535 -25.87 -19.70 22.21
N VAL A 536 -26.17 -20.49 21.19
CA VAL A 536 -25.95 -20.15 19.79
C VAL A 536 -27.27 -19.86 19.10
N ALA A 537 -27.32 -18.80 18.29
CA ALA A 537 -28.47 -18.54 17.42
C ALA A 537 -28.03 -17.83 16.12
N GLN A 538 -28.80 -18.03 15.05
CA GLN A 538 -28.51 -17.44 13.74
C GLN A 538 -29.11 -16.04 13.60
N VAL A 539 -28.26 -15.05 13.35
CA VAL A 539 -28.67 -13.68 13.06
C VAL A 539 -28.99 -13.54 11.58
N VAL A 540 -30.15 -12.96 11.28
CA VAL A 540 -30.61 -12.69 9.92
C VAL A 540 -30.87 -11.20 9.79
N GLY A 541 -30.37 -10.59 8.72
CA GLY A 541 -30.43 -9.17 8.45
C GLY A 541 -29.06 -8.50 8.37
N LYS A 542 -28.99 -7.40 7.62
CA LYS A 542 -27.80 -6.59 7.29
C LYS A 542 -27.65 -5.36 8.18
N SER A 543 -28.61 -5.08 9.05
CA SER A 543 -28.60 -3.89 9.92
C SER A 543 -27.41 -3.82 10.90
N MET A 544 -26.75 -4.94 11.17
CA MET A 544 -25.58 -5.01 12.06
C MET A 544 -24.24 -5.15 11.32
N GLU A 545 -24.21 -5.05 9.99
CA GLU A 545 -22.95 -5.05 9.24
C GLU A 545 -22.12 -3.78 9.51
N PRO A 546 -20.78 -3.87 9.61
CA PRO A 546 -19.95 -5.06 9.41
C PRO A 546 -19.76 -5.93 10.68
N THR A 547 -20.35 -5.54 11.82
CA THR A 547 -20.15 -6.21 13.11
C THR A 547 -20.70 -7.63 13.16
N ILE A 548 -21.88 -7.85 12.59
CA ILE A 548 -22.48 -9.17 12.42
C ILE A 548 -22.91 -9.29 10.95
N PRO A 549 -22.21 -10.10 10.14
CA PRO A 549 -22.63 -10.38 8.76
C PRO A 549 -23.97 -11.10 8.70
N ASP A 550 -24.76 -10.84 7.66
CA ASP A 550 -26.05 -11.51 7.45
C ASP A 550 -25.92 -13.05 7.39
N GLY A 551 -26.82 -13.75 8.09
CA GLY A 551 -26.88 -15.21 8.17
C GLY A 551 -25.89 -15.84 9.16
N SER A 552 -25.12 -15.07 9.91
CA SER A 552 -24.09 -15.55 10.84
C SER A 552 -24.67 -16.26 12.06
N TYR A 553 -24.08 -17.37 12.47
CA TYR A 553 -24.34 -17.95 13.79
C TYR A 553 -23.53 -17.19 14.83
N CYS A 554 -24.17 -16.81 15.93
CA CYS A 554 -23.56 -15.99 16.96
C CYS A 554 -23.74 -16.63 18.32
N ILE A 555 -22.76 -16.43 19.19
CA ILE A 555 -22.89 -16.78 20.60
C ILE A 555 -23.48 -15.59 21.35
N PHE A 556 -24.51 -15.89 22.12
CA PHE A 556 -25.18 -14.96 23.02
C PHE A 556 -25.01 -15.40 24.47
N ARG A 557 -25.15 -14.45 25.39
CA ARG A 557 -25.30 -14.72 26.81
C ARG A 557 -26.64 -14.12 27.29
N TYR A 558 -27.47 -14.90 27.95
CA TYR A 558 -28.70 -14.41 28.57
C TYR A 558 -28.42 -13.21 29.46
N ASP A 559 -29.32 -12.24 29.43
CA ASP A 559 -29.19 -11.01 30.19
C ASP A 559 -29.17 -11.27 31.70
N GLN A 560 -28.11 -10.82 32.39
CA GLN A 560 -27.88 -11.04 33.83
C GLN A 560 -28.14 -9.78 34.68
N GLY A 561 -28.68 -8.70 34.08
CA GLY A 561 -28.76 -7.40 34.75
C GLY A 561 -27.53 -6.51 34.52
N GLY A 562 -27.64 -5.24 34.95
CA GLY A 562 -26.55 -4.26 34.84
C GLY A 562 -26.65 -3.29 33.66
N SER A 563 -25.57 -2.53 33.43
CA SER A 563 -25.51 -1.56 32.33
C SER A 563 -25.28 -2.25 30.98
N ARG A 564 -26.08 -1.85 29.99
CA ARG A 564 -26.05 -2.39 28.63
C ARG A 564 -25.64 -1.34 27.59
N ASN A 565 -25.34 -0.12 28.05
CA ASN A 565 -25.00 0.98 27.16
C ASN A 565 -23.73 0.65 26.36
N GLY A 566 -23.82 0.73 25.03
CA GLY A 566 -22.77 0.42 24.08
C GLY A 566 -22.69 -1.05 23.66
N LYS A 567 -23.41 -1.95 24.33
CA LYS A 567 -23.39 -3.39 24.01
C LYS A 567 -24.34 -3.72 22.87
N VAL A 568 -24.00 -4.74 22.09
CA VAL A 568 -24.92 -5.33 21.10
C VAL A 568 -25.78 -6.35 21.83
N VAL A 569 -27.10 -6.20 21.70
CA VAL A 569 -28.06 -6.99 22.46
C VAL A 569 -29.19 -7.46 21.58
N LEU A 570 -29.68 -8.67 21.87
CA LEU A 570 -30.97 -9.17 21.41
C LEU A 570 -32.05 -8.58 22.31
N VAL A 571 -33.02 -7.91 21.70
CA VAL A 571 -34.13 -7.28 22.40
C VAL A 571 -35.46 -7.72 21.82
N GLU A 572 -36.47 -7.82 22.65
CA GLU A 572 -37.87 -8.02 22.26
C GLU A 572 -38.63 -6.72 22.56
N SER A 573 -39.44 -6.25 21.63
CA SER A 573 -40.29 -5.07 21.80
C SER A 573 -41.70 -5.31 21.28
N ARG A 574 -42.70 -4.82 22.03
CA ARG A 574 -44.11 -4.80 21.60
C ARG A 574 -44.46 -3.56 20.79
N GLN A 575 -43.69 -2.49 20.95
CA GLN A 575 -43.99 -1.18 20.38
C GLN A 575 -43.41 -0.98 18.97
N VAL A 576 -42.37 -1.75 18.62
CA VAL A 576 -41.67 -1.63 17.34
C VAL A 576 -41.33 -3.00 16.80
N THR A 577 -41.43 -3.15 15.48
CA THR A 577 -40.88 -4.29 14.76
C THR A 577 -39.53 -3.92 14.16
N ASP A 578 -38.67 -4.91 14.00
CA ASP A 578 -37.46 -4.76 13.22
C ASP A 578 -37.83 -4.37 11.77
N PRO A 579 -37.27 -3.28 11.22
CA PRO A 579 -37.66 -2.79 9.90
C PRO A 579 -37.23 -3.71 8.75
N GLU A 580 -36.30 -4.63 9.00
CA GLU A 580 -35.75 -5.55 8.02
C GLU A 580 -36.46 -6.91 8.06
N THR A 581 -36.68 -7.47 9.25
CA THR A 581 -37.30 -8.80 9.40
C THR A 581 -38.80 -8.74 9.68
N ASN A 582 -39.33 -7.56 10.02
CA ASN A 582 -40.70 -7.33 10.48
C ASN A 582 -41.08 -8.16 11.73
N GLN A 583 -40.09 -8.58 12.51
CA GLN A 583 -40.26 -9.35 13.74
C GLN A 583 -40.29 -8.44 14.97
N LYS A 584 -40.86 -8.93 16.08
CA LYS A 584 -40.92 -8.21 17.37
C LYS A 584 -39.65 -8.29 18.19
N PHE A 585 -38.58 -8.84 17.61
CA PHE A 585 -37.26 -8.89 18.22
C PHE A 585 -36.23 -8.40 17.22
N THR A 586 -35.14 -7.86 17.73
CA THR A 586 -34.05 -7.34 16.91
C THR A 586 -32.73 -7.42 17.66
N ILE A 587 -31.63 -7.38 16.92
CA ILE A 587 -30.30 -7.23 17.47
C ILE A 587 -29.78 -5.86 17.08
N LYS A 588 -29.43 -5.05 18.08
CA LYS A 588 -28.95 -3.67 17.89
C LYS A 588 -27.99 -3.27 19.01
N ARG A 589 -27.24 -2.20 18.80
CA ARG A 589 -26.43 -1.58 19.85
C ARG A 589 -27.31 -0.77 20.78
N TYR A 590 -27.29 -1.09 22.07
CA TYR A 590 -28.19 -0.50 23.06
C TYR A 590 -27.62 0.76 23.68
N ARG A 591 -28.48 1.78 23.82
CA ARG A 591 -28.24 2.96 24.64
C ARG A 591 -29.51 3.33 25.38
N SER A 592 -29.41 3.64 26.67
CA SER A 592 -30.51 4.12 27.49
C SER A 592 -30.18 5.42 28.19
N GLU A 593 -31.18 6.30 28.22
CA GLU A 593 -31.23 7.51 29.02
C GLU A 593 -32.26 7.27 30.13
N LYS A 594 -31.84 7.46 31.38
CA LYS A 594 -32.69 7.26 32.57
C LYS A 594 -33.08 8.62 33.15
N GLU A 595 -34.27 8.71 33.70
CA GLU A 595 -34.68 9.82 34.53
C GLU A 595 -35.02 9.34 35.94
N ALA A 596 -34.64 10.14 36.93
CA ALA A 596 -34.95 9.90 38.33
C ALA A 596 -36.42 10.30 38.61
N LEU A 597 -37.11 9.46 39.34
CA LEU A 597 -38.36 9.75 40.01
C LEU A 597 -38.06 10.01 41.50
N ASP A 598 -39.01 10.59 42.22
CA ASP A 598 -38.89 10.75 43.68
C ASP A 598 -38.77 9.37 44.37
N ASP A 599 -38.06 9.30 45.51
CA ASP A 599 -37.77 8.08 46.31
C ASP A 599 -36.94 6.98 45.63
N ASP A 600 -35.73 7.31 45.12
CA ASP A 600 -34.72 6.37 44.58
C ASP A 600 -35.20 5.48 43.41
N GLN A 601 -36.38 5.75 42.86
CA GLN A 601 -36.90 5.08 41.68
C GLN A 601 -36.39 5.77 40.42
N TRP A 602 -36.09 5.00 39.38
CA TRP A 602 -35.70 5.53 38.08
C TRP A 602 -36.49 4.83 36.98
N ARG A 603 -36.77 5.56 35.90
CA ARG A 603 -37.37 4.97 34.70
C ARG A 603 -36.52 5.26 33.47
N HIS A 604 -36.66 4.40 32.46
CA HIS A 604 -36.07 4.65 31.14
C HIS A 604 -36.85 5.78 30.47
N LYS A 605 -36.21 6.94 30.33
CA LYS A 605 -36.76 8.08 29.56
C LYS A 605 -36.79 7.73 28.07
N LYS A 606 -35.67 7.19 27.59
CA LYS A 606 -35.45 6.88 26.18
C LYS A 606 -34.51 5.69 26.03
N ILE A 607 -34.86 4.76 25.15
CA ILE A 607 -33.98 3.67 24.71
C ILE A 607 -33.74 3.85 23.21
N THR A 608 -32.48 3.85 22.81
CA THR A 608 -32.06 3.91 21.41
C THR A 608 -31.36 2.61 21.06
N LEU A 609 -31.83 1.98 19.99
CA LEU A 609 -31.29 0.76 19.41
C LEU A 609 -30.68 1.13 18.07
N SER A 610 -29.35 1.24 18.04
CA SER A 610 -28.62 1.67 16.85
C SER A 610 -28.16 0.50 16.00
N PRO A 611 -28.39 0.53 14.69
CA PRO A 611 -27.70 -0.35 13.75
C PRO A 611 -26.22 0.05 13.67
N ASP A 612 -25.34 -0.91 13.38
CA ASP A 612 -23.95 -0.60 13.04
C ASP A 612 -23.81 -0.29 11.53
N ASN A 613 -24.82 -0.66 10.72
CA ASN A 613 -24.90 -0.31 9.31
C ASN A 613 -25.60 1.03 9.12
N ASN A 614 -24.87 2.04 8.64
CA ASN A 614 -25.33 3.42 8.47
C ASN A 614 -26.48 3.60 7.45
N THR A 615 -26.84 2.57 6.68
CA THR A 615 -28.01 2.61 5.78
C THR A 615 -29.34 2.42 6.51
N PHE A 616 -29.30 1.92 7.76
CA PHE A 616 -30.47 1.70 8.60
C PHE A 616 -30.58 2.81 9.65
N LYS A 617 -31.81 3.12 10.08
CA LYS A 617 -32.08 4.16 11.08
C LYS A 617 -32.13 3.58 12.49
N ASP A 618 -31.80 4.41 13.47
CA ASP A 618 -32.00 4.12 14.89
C ASP A 618 -33.48 3.82 15.18
N ILE A 619 -33.71 2.80 16.01
CA ILE A 619 -35.03 2.53 16.57
C ILE A 619 -35.06 3.18 17.96
N VAL A 620 -35.95 4.16 18.12
CA VAL A 620 -36.07 4.96 19.34
C VAL A 620 -37.37 4.61 20.04
N LEU A 621 -37.26 4.26 21.33
CA LEU A 621 -38.37 3.95 22.21
C LEU A 621 -38.42 4.98 23.34
N GLU A 622 -39.56 5.65 23.49
CA GLU A 622 -39.80 6.65 24.53
C GLU A 622 -40.87 6.14 25.51
N ASN A 623 -40.78 6.52 26.79
CA ASN A 623 -41.73 6.12 27.84
C ASN A 623 -41.91 4.59 27.97
N VAL A 624 -40.79 3.87 27.97
CA VAL A 624 -40.77 2.41 27.95
C VAL A 624 -41.23 1.83 29.29
N SER A 625 -42.36 1.12 29.30
CA SER A 625 -42.80 0.32 30.43
C SER A 625 -42.06 -1.02 30.47
N GLY A 626 -41.87 -1.60 31.67
CA GLY A 626 -41.12 -2.86 31.84
C GLY A 626 -41.71 -4.07 31.10
N ASP A 627 -42.99 -3.99 30.70
CA ASP A 627 -43.70 -5.06 30.00
C ASP A 627 -43.62 -4.95 28.46
N ASP A 628 -43.15 -3.82 27.94
CA ASP A 628 -43.17 -3.50 26.49
C ASP A 628 -41.84 -3.72 25.78
N PHE A 629 -40.73 -3.72 26.52
CA PHE A 629 -39.39 -3.86 25.98
C PHE A 629 -38.51 -4.65 26.93
N ARG A 630 -37.77 -5.61 26.39
CA ARG A 630 -36.90 -6.47 27.18
C ARG A 630 -35.60 -6.73 26.46
N VAL A 631 -34.49 -6.66 27.18
CA VAL A 631 -33.22 -7.22 26.72
C VAL A 631 -33.21 -8.70 27.06
N VAL A 632 -33.07 -9.54 26.04
CA VAL A 632 -33.12 -11.00 26.15
C VAL A 632 -31.71 -11.55 26.35
N ALA A 633 -30.75 -11.07 25.56
CA ALA A 633 -29.38 -11.55 25.60
C ALA A 633 -28.37 -10.51 25.09
N GLU A 634 -27.12 -10.64 25.51
CA GLU A 634 -25.96 -9.89 25.03
C GLU A 634 -25.23 -10.71 23.96
N PHE A 635 -24.91 -10.07 22.84
CA PHE A 635 -24.06 -10.65 21.80
C PHE A 635 -22.61 -10.74 22.30
N ILE A 636 -21.97 -11.89 22.07
CA ILE A 636 -20.58 -12.14 22.46
C ILE A 636 -19.67 -12.14 21.24
N CYS A 637 -19.95 -12.97 20.24
CA CYS A 637 -19.15 -13.08 19.02
C CYS A 637 -19.90 -13.84 17.92
N VAL A 638 -19.43 -13.71 16.68
CA VAL A 638 -19.78 -14.58 15.55
C VAL A 638 -18.97 -15.88 15.63
N ILE A 639 -19.52 -17.00 15.16
CA ILE A 639 -18.86 -18.30 15.07
C ILE A 639 -18.86 -18.88 13.66
#